data_AF-A0A831LDV2-F1
#
_entry.id   AF-A0A831LDV2-F1
#
_cell.length_a   1.000
_cell.length_b   1.000
_cell.length_c   1.000
_cell.angle_alpha   90.00
_cell.angle_beta   90.00
_cell.angle_gamma   90.00
#
_symmetry.space_group_name_H-M   'P 1'
#
loop_
_entity.id
_entity.type
_entity.pdbx_description
1 polymer ?
#
loop_
_entity_poly.entity_id
_entity_poly.type
_entity_poly.pdbx_seq_one_letter_code
_entity_poly.pdbx_strand_id
1 'polypeptide(L)'
;MKRCLILSLILVFAIAGTATLPATAADGCPAPKIYVTPTTLNAEGITADQATALNDAFSIGLRNANPGVSIISANDVGAMIDFERQKILLGEDGGEAQAFESIGRSTSAEYIATLSVSSVGARYVVASSLIDADLFTVVARSTAESASPGGLPDAVGNQVAGLGDLAALIQAHETANPAPPRTPSLSVVIQPESVTAEDIRDTTTITVTVRNCGGEVVPGTRVYFESRTSRGWVTAGGGESTDAAYYGWQVATTGADGTARATYRLDPARGAGAGSDKVAIATVGRGRHEVRSKADIPITGIILEARPKDAQIPPRGATDIYLSLFELRPDGEKRPLADRTLFVEKFRLSGDVKVSVAGPVDGDGNPVTGADGTAVLKFVAGEKEGLEQLRILFQDVGTGYQDAIESRVEIAVKKDEYVSTINWKESGTLLYEYSFQDQYDLRDYHYTFVTSATTTKEKNSGQELTDASFTYTDVLSLYSEGRTMYEASPLGGSGAVPFEEEWEIRSNVQGTITDHQSINTVLKERLSTLEIPVTPFPVAFDVTGSCNYHGSLLLKTGGAGQKSETNGQVAATRSVTIPGRAPMTGIVANTLSMPSMDAPDYGTVRFLRRQSETVTEQMSGLKDPKISGMLVKTGKNVYEKRWSVRDSNEYHGQLFTFYEYEARMDLESTFTRDVTLRAVKQ
;
A
#
# COMPACT_ATOMS: atom_id res chain seq x y z
N MET A 1 23.44 13.44 30.15
CA MET A 1 24.38 12.33 29.91
C MET A 1 25.46 12.79 28.96
N LYS A 2 26.67 12.26 29.14
CA LYS A 2 27.98 12.81 28.76
C LYS A 2 28.23 12.93 27.24
N ARG A 3 28.83 14.08 26.84
CA ARG A 3 29.94 14.38 25.89
C ARG A 3 29.95 13.64 24.53
N CYS A 4 30.31 14.22 23.37
CA CYS A 4 31.40 15.17 23.14
C CYS A 4 31.32 15.80 21.74
N LEU A 5 31.63 17.09 21.68
CA LEU A 5 32.04 17.89 20.52
C LEU A 5 33.47 17.47 20.09
N ILE A 6 33.80 17.43 18.80
CA ILE A 6 35.11 17.83 18.23
C ILE A 6 34.93 18.15 16.74
N LEU A 7 35.38 19.35 16.39
CA LEU A 7 35.49 19.97 15.09
C LEU A 7 36.92 19.72 14.56
N SER A 8 37.09 19.79 13.23
CA SER A 8 38.30 20.16 12.48
C SER A 8 39.20 19.07 11.85
N LEU A 9 39.20 19.12 10.51
CA LEU A 9 40.39 19.25 9.64
C LEU A 9 41.28 18.03 9.42
N ILE A 10 41.07 17.28 8.31
CA ILE A 10 42.15 16.77 7.44
C ILE A 10 41.66 16.79 5.98
N LEU A 11 42.21 17.73 5.20
CA LEU A 11 42.24 17.72 3.74
C LEU A 11 43.67 17.32 3.34
N VAL A 12 43.90 16.06 2.96
CA VAL A 12 45.15 15.61 2.31
C VAL A 12 44.84 14.45 1.36
N PHE A 13 45.02 14.71 0.06
CA PHE A 13 45.35 13.78 -1.03
C PHE A 13 44.90 12.30 -0.91
N ALA A 14 43.84 11.96 -1.66
CA ALA A 14 43.63 10.60 -2.15
C ALA A 14 43.74 10.58 -3.68
N ILE A 15 44.98 10.48 -4.17
CA ILE A 15 45.26 9.88 -5.48
C ILE A 15 45.00 8.38 -5.30
N ALA A 16 43.78 7.93 -5.58
CA ALA A 16 43.49 6.54 -5.89
C ALA A 16 43.54 6.48 -7.43
N GLY A 17 44.67 6.15 -8.04
CA GLY A 17 45.19 4.80 -7.95
C GLY A 17 44.25 3.91 -8.75
N THR A 18 44.32 4.02 -10.09
CA THR A 18 43.81 3.00 -11.00
C THR A 18 44.50 1.69 -10.63
N ALA A 19 43.87 0.95 -9.72
CA ALA A 19 44.19 -0.44 -9.50
C ALA A 19 43.81 -1.16 -10.79
N THR A 20 44.76 -1.20 -11.72
CA THR A 20 44.84 -2.27 -12.69
C THR A 20 44.88 -3.53 -11.87
N LEU A 21 43.72 -4.18 -11.74
CA LEU A 21 43.67 -5.56 -11.28
C LEU A 21 44.71 -6.31 -12.13
N PRO A 22 45.73 -6.94 -11.52
CA PRO A 22 46.66 -7.74 -12.29
C PRO A 22 45.80 -8.76 -13.04
N ALA A 23 45.91 -8.74 -14.37
CA ALA A 23 45.35 -9.78 -15.21
C ALA A 23 45.76 -11.11 -14.57
N THR A 24 44.77 -11.83 -14.05
CA THR A 24 44.95 -13.22 -13.63
C THR A 24 45.68 -13.91 -14.78
N ALA A 25 46.87 -14.41 -14.50
CA ALA A 25 47.70 -15.13 -15.46
C ALA A 25 46.80 -16.09 -16.22
N ALA A 26 46.75 -15.93 -17.54
CA ALA A 26 45.92 -16.73 -18.42
C ALA A 26 46.14 -18.21 -18.08
N ASP A 27 45.06 -18.89 -17.71
CA ASP A 27 44.98 -20.34 -17.88
C ASP A 27 45.46 -20.61 -19.31
N GLY A 28 46.55 -21.38 -19.44
CA GLY A 28 47.16 -21.64 -20.74
C GLY A 28 46.10 -22.11 -21.73
N CYS A 29 46.19 -21.64 -22.98
CA CYS A 29 45.25 -22.04 -24.01
C CYS A 29 45.07 -23.58 -24.00
N PRO A 30 43.84 -24.10 -23.88
CA PRO A 30 43.60 -25.53 -23.73
C PRO A 30 44.22 -26.31 -24.90
N ALA A 31 44.55 -27.58 -24.73
CA ALA A 31 45.09 -28.38 -25.85
C ALA A 31 44.03 -28.53 -26.97
N PRO A 32 44.39 -28.38 -28.26
CA PRO A 32 43.44 -28.57 -29.36
C PRO A 32 42.79 -29.95 -29.33
N LYS A 33 41.49 -30.03 -29.58
CA LYS A 33 40.75 -31.30 -29.55
C LYS A 33 40.64 -31.90 -30.94
N ILE A 34 41.06 -33.14 -31.07
CA ILE A 34 41.03 -33.90 -32.33
C ILE A 34 40.17 -35.14 -32.15
N TYR A 35 39.14 -35.28 -32.97
CA TYR A 35 38.33 -36.49 -33.04
C TYR A 35 38.86 -37.43 -34.12
N VAL A 36 39.18 -38.67 -33.74
CA VAL A 36 39.60 -39.71 -34.68
C VAL A 36 38.39 -40.50 -35.15
N THR A 37 38.02 -40.36 -36.42
CA THR A 37 36.92 -41.12 -37.02
C THR A 37 37.29 -42.59 -37.16
N PRO A 38 36.32 -43.53 -37.10
CA PRO A 38 36.56 -44.92 -37.46
C PRO A 38 37.27 -45.06 -38.81
N THR A 39 38.20 -46.01 -38.91
CA THR A 39 38.95 -46.28 -40.15
C THR A 39 38.01 -46.58 -41.31
N THR A 40 38.10 -45.81 -42.39
CA THR A 40 37.38 -46.10 -43.64
C THR A 40 38.09 -47.21 -44.41
N LEU A 41 37.44 -48.35 -44.58
CA LEU A 41 37.98 -49.47 -45.36
C LEU A 41 37.45 -49.46 -46.78
N ASN A 42 38.35 -49.33 -47.75
CA ASN A 42 38.09 -49.54 -49.18
C ASN A 42 38.98 -50.68 -49.71
N ALA A 43 39.36 -51.63 -48.85
CA ALA A 43 40.25 -52.73 -49.17
C ALA A 43 39.57 -54.07 -48.90
N GLU A 44 39.63 -54.98 -49.87
CA GLU A 44 39.13 -56.34 -49.69
C GLU A 44 40.06 -57.15 -48.76
N GLY A 45 39.45 -57.99 -47.91
CA GLY A 45 40.20 -58.90 -47.02
C GLY A 45 40.62 -58.32 -45.66
N ILE A 46 40.22 -57.10 -45.31
CA ILE A 46 40.40 -56.54 -43.97
C ILE A 46 39.10 -56.73 -43.18
N THR A 47 39.18 -57.38 -42.01
CA THR A 47 38.01 -57.57 -41.15
C THR A 47 37.67 -56.30 -40.37
N ALA A 48 36.44 -56.21 -39.86
CA ALA A 48 36.03 -55.09 -38.99
C ALA A 48 36.92 -55.00 -37.73
N ASP A 49 37.27 -56.13 -37.12
CA ASP A 49 38.15 -56.17 -35.95
C ASP A 49 39.56 -55.65 -36.26
N GLN A 50 40.09 -55.98 -37.44
CA GLN A 50 41.36 -55.44 -37.91
C GLN A 50 41.29 -53.92 -38.12
N ALA A 51 40.18 -53.41 -38.66
CA ALA A 51 39.98 -51.97 -38.85
C ALA A 51 39.90 -51.21 -37.53
N THR A 52 39.21 -51.78 -36.54
CA THR A 52 39.14 -51.25 -35.16
C THR A 52 40.53 -51.23 -34.53
N ALA A 53 41.28 -52.34 -34.63
CA ALA A 53 42.65 -52.42 -34.12
C ALA A 53 43.59 -51.40 -34.78
N LEU A 54 43.45 -51.15 -36.09
CA LEU A 54 44.20 -50.12 -36.80
C LEU A 54 43.81 -48.70 -36.36
N ASN A 55 42.52 -48.45 -36.10
CA ASN A 55 42.03 -47.18 -35.58
C ASN A 55 42.57 -46.90 -34.16
N ASP A 56 42.60 -47.93 -33.31
CA ASP A 56 43.16 -47.85 -31.96
C ASP A 56 44.66 -47.61 -31.99
N ALA A 57 45.40 -48.35 -32.82
CA ALA A 57 46.83 -48.11 -33.03
C ALA A 57 47.11 -46.68 -33.52
N PHE A 58 46.28 -46.15 -34.43
CA PHE A 58 46.41 -44.79 -34.93
C PHE A 58 46.13 -43.75 -33.84
N SER A 59 45.01 -43.87 -33.12
CA SER A 59 44.65 -42.93 -32.05
C SER A 59 45.64 -42.93 -30.89
N ILE A 60 46.11 -44.10 -30.45
CA ILE A 60 47.16 -44.24 -29.43
C ILE A 60 48.48 -43.66 -29.93
N GLY A 61 48.85 -43.96 -31.19
CA GLY A 61 50.05 -43.40 -31.82
C GLY A 61 50.02 -41.88 -31.85
N LEU A 62 48.91 -41.28 -32.29
CA LEU A 62 48.73 -39.83 -32.29
C LEU A 62 48.85 -39.24 -30.89
N ARG A 63 48.20 -39.86 -29.89
CA ARG A 63 48.22 -39.40 -28.49
C ARG A 63 49.62 -39.43 -27.89
N ASN A 64 50.39 -40.47 -28.17
CA ASN A 64 51.76 -40.62 -27.66
C ASN A 64 52.75 -39.68 -28.37
N ALA A 65 52.59 -39.49 -29.68
CA ALA A 65 53.47 -38.63 -30.46
C ALA A 65 53.18 -37.13 -30.25
N ASN A 66 51.96 -36.76 -29.85
CA ASN A 66 51.51 -35.37 -29.75
C ASN A 66 50.89 -35.06 -28.38
N PRO A 67 51.68 -34.92 -27.31
CA PRO A 67 51.16 -34.57 -25.99
C PRO A 67 50.53 -33.17 -25.90
N GLY A 68 50.77 -32.31 -26.90
CA GLY A 68 50.20 -30.96 -26.99
C GLY A 68 48.76 -30.89 -27.51
N VAL A 69 48.15 -32.02 -27.89
CA VAL A 69 46.75 -32.10 -28.38
C VAL A 69 45.96 -33.14 -27.61
N SER A 70 44.64 -32.96 -27.54
CA SER A 70 43.71 -33.90 -26.92
C SER A 70 43.07 -34.80 -27.97
N ILE A 71 43.48 -36.07 -28.02
CA ILE A 71 42.95 -37.07 -28.96
C ILE A 71 41.76 -37.82 -28.36
N ILE A 72 40.60 -37.73 -29.01
CA ILE A 72 39.36 -38.44 -28.67
C ILE A 72 39.07 -39.44 -29.80
N SER A 73 39.06 -40.73 -29.50
CA SER A 73 38.71 -41.80 -30.44
C SER A 73 37.22 -42.13 -30.38
N ALA A 74 36.71 -42.85 -31.39
CA ALA A 74 35.36 -43.41 -31.35
C ALA A 74 35.11 -44.33 -30.13
N ASN A 75 36.15 -45.04 -29.68
CA ASN A 75 36.08 -45.88 -28.47
C ASN A 75 35.95 -45.04 -27.19
N ASP A 76 36.65 -43.90 -27.12
CA ASP A 76 36.51 -42.96 -26.00
C ASP A 76 35.07 -42.41 -25.92
N VAL A 77 34.47 -42.07 -27.07
CA VAL A 77 33.06 -41.62 -27.14
C VAL A 77 32.11 -42.74 -26.71
N GLY A 78 32.34 -43.98 -27.14
CA GLY A 78 31.56 -45.14 -26.71
C GLY A 78 31.61 -45.33 -25.19
N ALA A 79 32.81 -45.23 -24.60
CA ALA A 79 32.98 -45.31 -23.15
C ALA A 79 32.26 -44.17 -22.41
N MET A 80 32.28 -42.94 -22.94
CA MET A 80 31.52 -41.81 -22.38
C MET A 80 30.00 -42.05 -22.43
N ILE A 81 29.48 -42.59 -23.55
CA ILE A 81 28.07 -42.94 -23.69
C ILE A 81 27.67 -44.02 -22.68
N ASP A 82 28.47 -45.07 -22.53
CA ASP A 82 28.19 -46.17 -21.61
C ASP A 82 28.25 -45.70 -20.15
N PHE A 83 29.20 -44.81 -19.82
CA PHE A 83 29.28 -44.19 -18.50
C PHE A 83 28.04 -43.35 -18.17
N GLU A 84 27.58 -42.48 -19.07
CA GLU A 84 26.38 -41.68 -18.84
C GLU A 84 25.11 -42.56 -18.78
N ARG A 85 25.03 -43.63 -19.58
CA ARG A 85 23.96 -44.64 -19.46
C ARG A 85 23.94 -45.27 -18.07
N GLN A 86 25.11 -45.59 -17.50
CA GLN A 86 25.20 -46.12 -16.14
C GLN A 86 24.71 -45.10 -15.11
N LYS A 87 25.05 -43.81 -15.25
CA LYS A 87 24.57 -42.75 -14.36
C LYS A 87 23.05 -42.57 -14.39
N ILE A 88 22.46 -42.63 -15.59
CA ILE A 88 21.00 -42.59 -15.77
C ILE A 88 20.34 -43.79 -15.09
N LEU A 89 20.90 -45.00 -15.26
CA LEU A 89 20.39 -46.22 -14.63
C LEU A 89 20.52 -46.19 -13.09
N LEU A 90 21.48 -45.43 -12.55
CA LEU A 90 21.68 -45.21 -11.11
C LEU A 90 20.80 -44.09 -10.53
N GLY A 91 20.01 -43.40 -11.36
CA GLY A 91 19.06 -42.38 -10.91
C GLY A 91 19.67 -41.02 -10.59
N GLU A 92 20.83 -40.67 -11.17
CA GLU A 92 21.37 -39.31 -11.04
C GLU A 92 20.58 -38.30 -11.93
N ASP A 93 20.14 -37.20 -11.33
CA ASP A 93 19.07 -36.27 -11.76
C ASP A 93 19.34 -35.39 -13.02
N GLY A 94 19.79 -35.97 -14.13
CA GLY A 94 19.99 -35.22 -15.40
C GLY A 94 19.00 -35.53 -16.53
N GLY A 95 18.47 -36.76 -16.56
CA GLY A 95 17.74 -37.28 -17.72
C GLY A 95 18.61 -37.49 -18.97
N GLU A 96 18.11 -38.26 -19.95
CA GLU A 96 18.86 -38.61 -21.17
C GLU A 96 19.32 -37.39 -21.97
N ALA A 97 18.51 -36.32 -22.03
CA ALA A 97 18.81 -35.13 -22.81
C ALA A 97 20.06 -34.38 -22.32
N GLN A 98 20.23 -34.22 -21.01
CA GLN A 98 21.41 -33.55 -20.44
C GLN A 98 22.68 -34.42 -20.57
N ALA A 99 22.54 -35.74 -20.50
CA ALA A 99 23.63 -36.67 -20.72
C ALA A 99 24.17 -36.60 -22.17
N PHE A 100 23.29 -36.60 -23.17
CA PHE A 100 23.70 -36.44 -24.57
C PHE A 100 24.30 -35.06 -24.86
N GLU A 101 23.80 -34.00 -24.21
CA GLU A 101 24.39 -32.66 -24.32
C GLU A 101 25.79 -32.60 -23.71
N SER A 102 26.00 -33.23 -22.54
CA SER A 102 27.31 -33.36 -21.89
C SER A 102 28.32 -34.09 -22.79
N ILE A 103 27.90 -35.23 -23.37
CA ILE A 103 28.72 -35.98 -24.33
C ILE A 103 29.03 -35.10 -25.54
N GLY A 104 28.02 -34.46 -26.13
CA GLY A 104 28.19 -33.53 -27.25
C GLY A 104 29.26 -32.48 -26.98
N ARG A 105 29.18 -31.79 -25.83
CA ARG A 105 30.18 -30.78 -25.41
C ARG A 105 31.57 -31.36 -25.14
N SER A 106 31.66 -32.57 -24.58
CA SER A 106 32.93 -33.24 -24.32
C SER A 106 33.62 -33.67 -25.63
N THR A 107 32.82 -34.05 -26.63
CA THR A 107 33.25 -34.53 -27.95
C THR A 107 33.35 -33.45 -29.02
N SER A 108 32.99 -32.19 -28.71
CA SER A 108 33.18 -31.01 -29.56
C SER A 108 34.65 -30.85 -29.96
N ALA A 109 35.04 -31.55 -31.01
CA ALA A 109 36.38 -31.53 -31.54
C ALA A 109 36.51 -30.40 -32.55
N GLU A 110 37.63 -29.70 -32.45
CA GLU A 110 38.01 -28.59 -33.32
C GLU A 110 38.56 -29.12 -34.64
N TYR A 111 39.12 -30.32 -34.61
CA TYR A 111 39.71 -31.02 -35.73
C TYR A 111 39.23 -32.47 -35.81
N ILE A 112 39.24 -33.00 -37.02
CA ILE A 112 38.91 -34.39 -37.32
C ILE A 112 40.14 -35.05 -37.95
N ALA A 113 40.61 -36.12 -37.34
CA ALA A 113 41.62 -36.99 -37.93
C ALA A 113 40.93 -38.20 -38.56
N THR A 114 41.22 -38.48 -39.82
CA THR A 114 40.71 -39.65 -40.52
C THR A 114 41.84 -40.58 -40.91
N LEU A 115 41.54 -41.88 -40.90
CA LEU A 115 42.40 -42.93 -41.42
C LEU A 115 41.59 -43.71 -42.46
N SER A 116 42.18 -43.94 -43.62
CA SER A 116 41.59 -44.76 -44.67
C SER A 116 42.58 -45.79 -45.16
N VAL A 117 42.10 -47.01 -45.36
CA VAL A 117 42.89 -48.11 -45.89
C VAL A 117 42.24 -48.58 -47.18
N SER A 118 42.94 -48.45 -48.29
CA SER A 118 42.46 -48.83 -49.62
C SER A 118 43.42 -49.83 -50.25
N SER A 119 42.92 -50.75 -51.08
CA SER A 119 43.78 -51.65 -51.86
C SER A 119 43.92 -51.14 -53.29
N VAL A 120 45.16 -51.00 -53.76
CA VAL A 120 45.49 -50.64 -55.15
C VAL A 120 46.35 -51.77 -55.73
N GLY A 121 45.72 -52.68 -56.48
CA GLY A 121 46.38 -53.90 -56.95
C GLY A 121 46.78 -54.80 -55.77
N ALA A 122 48.06 -55.18 -55.72
CA ALA A 122 48.62 -56.02 -54.64
C ALA A 122 49.12 -55.22 -53.42
N ARG A 123 48.88 -53.91 -53.36
CA ARG A 123 49.34 -53.04 -52.28
C ARG A 123 48.18 -52.44 -51.51
N TYR A 124 48.39 -52.24 -50.23
CA TYR A 124 47.51 -51.48 -49.37
C TYR A 124 48.07 -50.07 -49.20
N VAL A 125 47.23 -49.06 -49.40
CA VAL A 125 47.54 -47.65 -49.19
C VAL A 125 46.81 -47.21 -47.93
N VAL A 126 47.57 -46.75 -46.95
CA VAL A 126 47.05 -46.14 -45.73
C VAL A 126 47.21 -44.63 -45.89
N ALA A 127 46.10 -43.91 -45.91
CA ALA A 127 46.08 -42.46 -46.00
C ALA A 127 45.44 -41.87 -44.75
N SER A 128 46.07 -40.85 -44.20
CA SER A 128 45.55 -40.09 -43.07
C SER A 128 45.39 -38.60 -43.43
N SER A 129 44.41 -37.95 -42.81
CA SER A 129 44.24 -36.50 -42.95
C SER A 129 43.78 -35.87 -41.64
N LEU A 130 44.30 -34.67 -41.36
CA LEU A 130 43.81 -33.78 -40.32
C LEU A 130 42.96 -32.70 -40.98
N ILE A 131 41.70 -32.59 -40.56
CA ILE A 131 40.70 -31.72 -41.15
C ILE A 131 40.21 -30.74 -40.08
N ASP A 132 40.13 -29.47 -40.44
CA ASP A 132 39.44 -28.44 -39.68
C ASP A 132 37.93 -28.72 -39.68
N ALA A 133 37.34 -28.98 -38.52
CA ALA A 133 35.94 -29.43 -38.42
C ALA A 133 34.92 -28.35 -38.82
N ASP A 134 35.26 -27.07 -38.68
CA ASP A 134 34.35 -25.95 -38.95
C ASP A 134 34.51 -25.40 -40.38
N LEU A 135 35.75 -25.32 -40.86
CA LEU A 135 36.05 -24.83 -42.21
C LEU A 135 36.02 -25.94 -43.26
N PHE A 136 36.01 -27.21 -42.86
CA PHE A 136 36.13 -28.39 -43.72
C PHE A 136 37.37 -28.34 -44.64
N THR A 137 38.46 -27.73 -44.17
CA THR A 137 39.71 -27.63 -44.89
C THR A 137 40.71 -28.65 -44.37
N VAL A 138 41.53 -29.22 -45.26
CA VAL A 138 42.55 -30.18 -44.84
C VAL A 138 43.80 -29.43 -44.38
N VAL A 139 44.17 -29.63 -43.12
CA VAL A 139 45.35 -29.05 -42.47
C VAL A 139 46.61 -29.81 -42.85
N ALA A 140 46.55 -31.15 -42.79
CA ALA A 140 47.68 -32.02 -43.10
C ALA A 140 47.22 -33.35 -43.70
N ARG A 141 48.08 -33.98 -44.50
CA ARG A 141 47.88 -35.32 -45.07
C ARG A 141 49.16 -36.12 -45.01
N SER A 142 49.03 -37.42 -44.83
CA SER A 142 50.13 -38.37 -44.98
C SER A 142 49.62 -39.60 -45.74
N THR A 143 50.54 -40.30 -46.40
CA THR A 143 50.27 -41.57 -47.10
C THR A 143 51.42 -42.55 -46.90
N ALA A 144 51.09 -43.84 -46.74
CA ALA A 144 52.05 -44.93 -46.60
C ALA A 144 51.51 -46.15 -47.34
N GLU A 145 52.42 -47.01 -47.79
CA GLU A 145 52.08 -48.25 -48.49
C GLU A 145 52.51 -49.47 -47.67
N SER A 146 51.75 -50.54 -47.77
CA SER A 146 52.12 -51.87 -47.29
C SER A 146 51.89 -52.91 -48.39
N ALA A 147 52.81 -53.85 -48.53
CA ALA A 147 52.69 -54.96 -49.48
C ALA A 147 51.77 -56.11 -48.99
N SER A 148 51.35 -56.08 -47.72
CA SER A 148 50.49 -57.12 -47.15
C SER A 148 49.63 -56.61 -45.98
N PRO A 149 48.54 -57.30 -45.60
CA PRO A 149 47.73 -56.93 -44.44
C PRO A 149 48.54 -56.91 -43.13
N GLY A 150 49.53 -57.80 -42.99
CA GLY A 150 50.39 -57.87 -41.80
C GLY A 150 51.28 -56.65 -41.59
N GLY A 151 51.58 -55.88 -42.64
CA GLY A 151 52.37 -54.64 -42.55
C GLY A 151 51.54 -53.37 -42.33
N LEU A 152 50.22 -53.47 -42.21
CA LEU A 152 49.35 -52.32 -41.97
C LEU A 152 49.64 -51.58 -40.65
N PRO A 153 49.96 -52.24 -39.52
CA PRO A 153 50.34 -51.54 -38.28
C PRO A 153 51.59 -50.65 -38.47
N ASP A 154 52.60 -51.12 -39.18
CA ASP A 154 53.81 -50.33 -39.48
C ASP A 154 53.48 -49.15 -40.39
N ALA A 155 52.61 -49.36 -41.39
CA ALA A 155 52.13 -48.28 -42.25
C ALA A 155 51.35 -47.22 -41.45
N VAL A 156 50.54 -47.61 -40.46
CA VAL A 156 49.86 -46.69 -39.52
C VAL A 156 50.87 -45.94 -38.64
N GLY A 157 51.91 -46.61 -38.13
CA GLY A 157 53.00 -45.94 -37.41
C GLY A 157 53.71 -44.88 -38.26
N ASN A 158 53.96 -45.18 -39.54
CA ASN A 158 54.50 -44.22 -40.51
C ASN A 158 53.53 -43.08 -40.81
N GLN A 159 52.21 -43.30 -40.74
CA GLN A 159 51.22 -42.23 -40.85
C GLN A 159 51.30 -41.24 -39.69
N VAL A 160 51.34 -41.75 -38.46
CA VAL A 160 51.50 -40.93 -37.25
C VAL A 160 52.77 -40.09 -37.34
N ALA A 161 53.90 -40.71 -37.71
CA ALA A 161 55.17 -40.00 -37.88
C ALA A 161 55.12 -38.97 -39.03
N GLY A 162 54.47 -39.31 -40.14
CA GLY A 162 54.36 -38.45 -41.31
C GLY A 162 53.46 -37.22 -41.11
N LEU A 163 52.51 -37.28 -40.17
CA LEU A 163 51.72 -36.10 -39.75
C LEU A 163 52.53 -35.14 -38.88
N GLY A 164 53.61 -35.58 -38.24
CA GLY A 164 54.51 -34.72 -37.47
C GLY A 164 53.88 -34.14 -36.20
N ASP A 165 54.33 -32.93 -35.83
CA ASP A 165 53.83 -32.18 -34.67
C ASP A 165 52.48 -31.51 -34.99
N LEU A 166 51.41 -32.14 -34.54
CA LEU A 166 50.05 -31.67 -34.75
C LEU A 166 49.76 -30.32 -34.08
N ALA A 167 50.37 -30.04 -32.93
CA ALA A 167 50.14 -28.78 -32.22
C ALA A 167 50.71 -27.60 -33.04
N ALA A 168 51.91 -27.74 -33.58
CA ALA A 168 52.52 -26.74 -34.45
C ALA A 168 51.75 -26.54 -35.75
N LEU A 169 51.28 -27.63 -36.38
CA LEU A 169 50.45 -27.56 -37.60
C LEU A 169 49.12 -26.85 -37.35
N ILE A 170 48.44 -27.18 -36.24
CA ILE A 170 47.20 -26.53 -35.83
C ILE A 170 47.44 -25.05 -35.58
N GLN A 171 48.48 -24.68 -34.82
CA GLN A 171 48.79 -23.28 -34.53
C GLN A 171 49.07 -22.47 -35.81
N ALA A 172 49.84 -23.03 -36.75
CA ALA A 172 50.10 -22.39 -38.04
C ALA A 172 48.81 -22.20 -38.84
N HIS A 173 47.92 -23.21 -38.86
CA HIS A 173 46.63 -23.14 -39.51
C HIS A 173 45.69 -22.12 -38.87
N GLU A 174 45.62 -22.06 -37.54
CA GLU A 174 44.84 -21.06 -36.79
C GLU A 174 45.34 -19.64 -37.03
N THR A 175 46.65 -19.45 -37.17
CA THR A 175 47.23 -18.14 -37.50
C THR A 175 46.84 -17.70 -38.91
N ALA A 176 46.82 -18.62 -39.87
CA ALA A 176 46.41 -18.34 -41.25
C ALA A 176 44.88 -18.20 -41.40
N ASN A 177 44.11 -18.88 -40.53
CA ASN A 177 42.65 -18.94 -40.54
C ASN A 177 42.10 -18.61 -39.15
N PRO A 178 42.14 -17.33 -38.74
CA PRO A 178 41.83 -16.90 -37.38
C PRO A 178 40.36 -17.11 -36.98
N ALA A 179 39.43 -17.12 -37.93
CA ALA A 179 38.02 -17.37 -37.70
C ALA A 179 37.60 -18.77 -38.21
N PRO A 180 36.88 -19.59 -37.41
CA PRO A 180 36.45 -19.30 -36.04
C PRO A 180 37.59 -19.44 -35.01
N PRO A 181 37.57 -18.64 -33.93
CA PRO A 181 38.61 -18.67 -32.91
C PRO A 181 38.52 -19.91 -32.02
N ARG A 182 39.67 -20.40 -31.56
CA ARG A 182 39.72 -21.44 -30.53
C ARG A 182 39.45 -20.87 -29.14
N THR A 183 38.46 -21.45 -28.45
CA THR A 183 37.99 -21.05 -27.10
C THR A 183 37.89 -19.52 -26.95
N PRO A 184 36.94 -18.87 -27.65
CA PRO A 184 36.87 -17.42 -27.66
C PRO A 184 36.63 -16.82 -26.28
N SER A 185 37.05 -15.57 -26.11
CA SER A 185 36.61 -14.72 -25.00
C SER A 185 36.04 -13.41 -25.54
N LEU A 186 35.03 -12.89 -24.84
CA LEU A 186 34.29 -11.69 -25.24
C LEU A 186 34.51 -10.58 -24.21
N SER A 187 34.96 -9.42 -24.68
CA SER A 187 34.99 -8.18 -23.90
C SER A 187 33.98 -7.20 -24.48
N VAL A 188 33.10 -6.67 -23.65
CA VAL A 188 31.99 -5.80 -24.06
C VAL A 188 32.20 -4.39 -23.51
N VAL A 189 32.09 -3.39 -24.38
CA VAL A 189 32.15 -1.97 -24.04
C VAL A 189 30.95 -1.27 -24.67
N ILE A 190 30.33 -0.35 -23.94
CA ILE A 190 29.18 0.43 -24.41
C ILE A 190 29.50 1.91 -24.41
N GLN A 191 29.07 2.63 -25.46
CA GLN A 191 29.29 4.07 -25.57
C GLN A 191 28.11 4.75 -26.32
N PRO A 192 27.46 5.77 -25.72
CA PRO A 192 27.65 6.27 -24.34
C PRO A 192 27.33 5.24 -23.25
N GLU A 193 27.86 5.46 -22.05
CA GLU A 193 27.70 4.56 -20.88
C GLU A 193 26.25 4.45 -20.38
N SER A 194 25.37 5.39 -20.75
CA SER A 194 23.94 5.31 -20.43
C SER A 194 23.11 5.93 -21.54
N VAL A 195 21.89 5.43 -21.69
CA VAL A 195 20.88 5.98 -22.59
C VAL A 195 19.74 6.62 -21.80
N THR A 196 19.05 7.58 -22.40
CA THR A 196 17.82 8.20 -21.87
C THR A 196 16.84 8.38 -23.02
N ALA A 197 15.55 8.43 -22.71
CA ALA A 197 14.54 8.68 -23.74
C ALA A 197 14.49 10.16 -24.19
N GLU A 198 15.26 11.04 -23.56
CA GLU A 198 15.34 12.47 -23.86
C GLU A 198 16.40 12.80 -24.94
N ASP A 199 16.18 13.88 -25.70
CA ASP A 199 17.17 14.54 -26.55
C ASP A 199 17.92 13.62 -27.54
N ILE A 200 17.27 12.57 -28.06
CA ILE A 200 17.87 11.63 -29.03
C ILE A 200 19.07 10.85 -28.42
N ARG A 201 19.22 10.87 -27.09
CA ARG A 201 20.20 10.07 -26.34
C ARG A 201 19.67 8.65 -26.06
N ASP A 202 18.78 8.18 -26.92
CA ASP A 202 18.09 6.88 -26.86
C ASP A 202 18.95 5.74 -27.44
N THR A 203 20.17 6.03 -27.91
CA THR A 203 21.03 5.05 -28.57
C THR A 203 22.39 4.89 -27.90
N THR A 204 22.90 3.66 -27.90
CA THR A 204 24.29 3.36 -27.51
C THR A 204 24.89 2.31 -28.42
N THR A 205 26.21 2.40 -28.64
CA THR A 205 26.96 1.43 -29.43
C THR A 205 27.54 0.38 -28.51
N ILE A 206 27.18 -0.88 -28.75
CA ILE A 206 27.77 -2.05 -28.13
C ILE A 206 28.96 -2.49 -28.98
N THR A 207 30.17 -2.41 -28.42
CA THR A 207 31.41 -2.88 -29.05
C THR A 207 31.88 -4.15 -28.36
N VAL A 208 31.98 -5.23 -29.12
CA VAL A 208 32.41 -6.55 -28.63
C VAL A 208 33.77 -6.86 -29.24
N THR A 209 34.78 -7.05 -28.41
CA THR A 209 36.10 -7.54 -28.84
C THR A 209 36.16 -9.05 -28.65
N VAL A 210 36.48 -9.78 -29.71
CA VAL A 210 36.66 -11.24 -29.67
C VAL A 210 38.15 -11.55 -29.61
N ARG A 211 38.55 -12.34 -28.62
CA ARG A 211 39.92 -12.85 -28.51
C ARG A 211 39.96 -14.38 -28.54
N ASN A 212 41.01 -14.94 -29.10
CA ASN A 212 41.27 -16.38 -29.00
C ASN A 212 41.79 -16.74 -27.60
N CYS A 213 41.97 -18.03 -27.34
CA CYS A 213 42.56 -18.54 -26.10
C CYS A 213 43.98 -18.01 -25.78
N GLY A 214 44.71 -17.53 -26.79
CA GLY A 214 46.03 -16.90 -26.65
C GLY A 214 45.96 -15.41 -26.27
N GLY A 215 44.76 -14.83 -26.20
CA GLY A 215 44.54 -13.42 -25.90
C GLY A 215 44.65 -12.49 -27.10
N GLU A 216 44.85 -13.02 -28.31
CA GLU A 216 44.98 -12.25 -29.55
C GLU A 216 43.59 -11.89 -30.09
N VAL A 217 43.47 -10.71 -30.73
CA VAL A 217 42.22 -10.28 -31.34
C VAL A 217 41.95 -11.03 -32.65
N VAL A 218 40.69 -11.36 -32.91
CA VAL A 218 40.33 -12.27 -34.01
C VAL A 218 39.43 -11.57 -35.02
N PRO A 219 39.93 -11.22 -36.22
CA PRO A 219 39.11 -10.65 -37.30
C PRO A 219 38.23 -11.71 -37.98
N GLY A 220 37.15 -11.29 -38.64
CA GLY A 220 36.29 -12.16 -39.45
C GLY A 220 35.35 -13.08 -38.65
N THR A 221 35.26 -12.93 -37.33
CA THR A 221 34.41 -13.75 -36.45
C THR A 221 33.00 -13.18 -36.37
N ARG A 222 31.98 -14.04 -36.46
CA ARG A 222 30.58 -13.65 -36.28
C ARG A 222 30.25 -13.48 -34.79
N VAL A 223 29.60 -12.36 -34.46
CA VAL A 223 29.07 -12.04 -33.14
C VAL A 223 27.57 -11.80 -33.28
N TYR A 224 26.81 -12.51 -32.47
CA TYR A 224 25.35 -12.48 -32.46
C TYR A 224 24.87 -11.66 -31.28
N PHE A 225 23.87 -10.80 -31.51
CA PHE A 225 23.25 -9.93 -30.52
C PHE A 225 21.75 -10.18 -30.50
N GLU A 226 21.18 -10.29 -29.30
CA GLU A 226 19.73 -10.39 -29.14
C GLU A 226 19.03 -9.16 -29.75
N SER A 227 18.12 -9.39 -30.71
CA SER A 227 17.52 -8.33 -31.52
C SER A 227 16.49 -7.48 -30.75
N ARG A 228 15.77 -8.08 -29.80
CA ARG A 228 14.77 -7.39 -28.97
C ARG A 228 14.98 -7.74 -27.52
N THR A 229 14.89 -6.72 -26.67
CA THR A 229 15.10 -6.83 -25.24
C THR A 229 13.85 -6.37 -24.48
N SER A 230 13.95 -6.29 -23.16
CA SER A 230 12.85 -5.85 -22.33
C SER A 230 12.52 -4.36 -22.52
N ARG A 231 13.49 -3.52 -22.91
CA ARG A 231 13.30 -2.07 -23.04
C ARG A 231 13.72 -1.49 -24.38
N GLY A 232 14.35 -2.25 -25.26
CA GLY A 232 14.77 -1.74 -26.56
C GLY A 232 14.97 -2.80 -27.63
N TRP A 233 15.63 -2.40 -28.70
CA TRP A 233 16.03 -3.28 -29.79
C TRP A 233 17.45 -2.99 -30.22
N VAL A 234 18.07 -3.99 -30.86
CA VAL A 234 19.43 -3.93 -31.36
C VAL A 234 19.40 -4.01 -32.88
N THR A 235 20.31 -3.29 -33.53
CA THR A 235 20.61 -3.44 -34.96
C THR A 235 22.11 -3.63 -35.15
N ALA A 236 22.51 -4.46 -36.10
CA ALA A 236 23.92 -4.68 -36.42
C ALA A 236 24.15 -4.67 -37.93
N GLY A 237 25.39 -4.38 -38.37
CA GLY A 237 25.70 -4.17 -39.78
C GLY A 237 25.46 -5.39 -40.69
N GLY A 238 25.45 -6.61 -40.14
CA GLY A 238 25.18 -7.84 -40.89
C GLY A 238 23.71 -8.24 -40.98
N GLY A 239 22.80 -7.48 -40.33
CA GLY A 239 21.36 -7.76 -40.33
C GLY A 239 20.95 -8.92 -39.43
N GLU A 240 19.80 -9.51 -39.73
CA GLU A 240 19.23 -10.64 -38.98
C GLU A 240 19.88 -11.97 -39.38
N SER A 241 20.29 -12.74 -38.38
CA SER A 241 20.93 -14.04 -38.53
C SER A 241 19.92 -15.10 -38.98
N THR A 242 20.33 -15.88 -39.97
CA THR A 242 19.62 -17.06 -40.47
C THR A 242 20.15 -18.37 -39.89
N ASP A 243 21.20 -18.31 -39.06
CA ASP A 243 21.75 -19.49 -38.39
C ASP A 243 20.72 -20.06 -37.41
N ALA A 244 20.42 -21.36 -37.49
CA ALA A 244 19.33 -21.99 -36.74
C ALA A 244 19.40 -21.76 -35.21
N ALA A 245 20.61 -21.70 -34.64
CA ALA A 245 20.82 -21.46 -33.20
C ALA A 245 20.57 -19.99 -32.77
N TYR A 246 20.65 -19.06 -33.71
CA TYR A 246 20.54 -17.61 -33.49
C TYR A 246 19.55 -16.97 -34.46
N TYR A 247 18.52 -17.71 -34.86
CA TYR A 247 17.51 -17.22 -35.77
C TYR A 247 16.80 -16.02 -35.14
N GLY A 248 16.75 -14.89 -35.84
CA GLY A 248 16.16 -13.65 -35.33
C GLY A 248 17.10 -12.74 -34.54
N TRP A 249 18.34 -13.17 -34.28
CA TRP A 249 19.36 -12.32 -33.65
C TRP A 249 20.01 -11.40 -34.68
N GLN A 250 20.56 -10.27 -34.26
CA GLN A 250 21.38 -9.43 -35.14
C GLN A 250 22.81 -9.96 -35.22
N VAL A 251 23.45 -9.89 -36.38
CA VAL A 251 24.83 -10.35 -36.56
C VAL A 251 25.75 -9.21 -36.99
N ALA A 252 26.94 -9.16 -36.42
CA ALA A 252 28.07 -8.38 -36.94
C ALA A 252 29.30 -9.27 -37.06
N THR A 253 30.20 -8.92 -37.97
CA THR A 253 31.48 -9.61 -38.15
C THR A 253 32.60 -8.73 -37.59
N THR A 254 33.56 -9.32 -36.89
CA THR A 254 34.68 -8.57 -36.33
C THR A 254 35.58 -7.98 -37.42
N GLY A 255 35.95 -6.71 -37.25
CA GLY A 255 36.89 -6.01 -38.12
C GLY A 255 38.35 -6.42 -37.87
N ALA A 256 39.30 -5.71 -38.49
CA ALA A 256 40.74 -5.96 -38.34
C ALA A 256 41.25 -5.80 -36.89
N ASP A 257 40.56 -5.01 -36.07
CA ASP A 257 40.81 -4.82 -34.64
C ASP A 257 40.19 -5.92 -33.76
N GLY A 258 39.53 -6.92 -34.37
CA GLY A 258 38.79 -7.97 -33.70
C GLY A 258 37.50 -7.50 -33.03
N THR A 259 36.98 -6.32 -33.41
CA THR A 259 35.76 -5.76 -32.82
C THR A 259 34.54 -5.88 -33.74
N ALA A 260 33.41 -6.27 -33.17
CA ALA A 260 32.09 -6.23 -33.78
C ALA A 260 31.24 -5.16 -33.09
N ARG A 261 30.46 -4.40 -33.85
CA ARG A 261 29.62 -3.31 -33.32
C ARG A 261 28.15 -3.55 -33.62
N ALA A 262 27.30 -3.22 -32.65
CA ALA A 262 25.85 -3.18 -32.78
C ALA A 262 25.33 -1.90 -32.11
N THR A 263 24.19 -1.39 -32.59
CA THR A 263 23.52 -0.22 -32.01
C THR A 263 22.31 -0.69 -31.22
N TYR A 264 22.29 -0.42 -29.93
CA TYR A 264 21.09 -0.53 -29.11
C TYR A 264 20.29 0.77 -29.19
N ARG A 265 18.97 0.65 -29.28
CA ARG A 265 18.03 1.76 -29.20
C ARG A 265 16.96 1.48 -28.15
N LEU A 266 16.86 2.37 -27.18
CA LEU A 266 15.84 2.38 -26.15
C LEU A 266 14.48 2.68 -26.77
N ASP A 267 13.46 1.92 -26.39
CA ASP A 267 12.07 2.27 -26.63
C ASP A 267 11.68 3.43 -25.69
N PRO A 268 11.34 4.63 -26.20
CA PRO A 268 11.01 5.77 -25.37
C PRO A 268 9.91 5.48 -24.33
N ALA A 269 8.90 4.68 -24.71
CA ALA A 269 7.81 4.28 -23.82
C ALA A 269 8.29 3.47 -22.60
N ARG A 270 9.46 2.83 -22.72
CA ARG A 270 10.08 2.00 -21.68
C ARG A 270 11.25 2.69 -20.99
N GLY A 271 11.51 3.96 -21.33
CA GLY A 271 12.58 4.79 -20.79
C GLY A 271 12.20 5.61 -19.55
N ALA A 272 10.93 5.58 -19.10
CA ALA A 272 10.50 6.35 -17.93
C ALA A 272 11.17 5.89 -16.62
N GLY A 273 11.40 4.57 -16.47
CA GLY A 273 12.03 4.02 -15.28
C GLY A 273 13.56 3.94 -15.41
N ALA A 274 14.29 4.49 -14.44
CA ALA A 274 15.74 4.26 -14.32
C ALA A 274 16.05 2.75 -14.15
N GLY A 275 17.24 2.32 -14.54
CA GLY A 275 17.69 0.93 -14.34
C GLY A 275 18.69 0.46 -15.39
N SER A 276 18.60 -0.81 -15.77
CA SER A 276 19.43 -1.41 -16.81
C SER A 276 18.62 -2.35 -17.68
N ASP A 277 18.92 -2.39 -18.98
CA ASP A 277 18.47 -3.43 -19.89
C ASP A 277 19.63 -4.37 -20.22
N LYS A 278 19.34 -5.61 -20.64
CA LYS A 278 20.38 -6.61 -20.91
C LYS A 278 20.26 -7.11 -22.33
N VAL A 279 21.35 -7.00 -23.09
CA VAL A 279 21.47 -7.58 -24.44
C VAL A 279 22.32 -8.83 -24.32
N ALA A 280 21.74 -10.01 -24.62
CA ALA A 280 22.52 -11.22 -24.72
C ALA A 280 23.41 -11.19 -25.97
N ILE A 281 24.67 -11.63 -25.83
CA ILE A 281 25.69 -11.64 -26.88
C ILE A 281 26.28 -13.04 -26.95
N ALA A 282 26.50 -13.55 -28.15
CA ALA A 282 27.13 -14.85 -28.35
C ALA A 282 28.13 -14.83 -29.51
N THR A 283 29.12 -15.72 -29.44
CA THR A 283 29.95 -16.08 -30.57
C THR A 283 30.18 -17.59 -30.56
N VAL A 284 30.45 -18.16 -31.73
CA VAL A 284 30.74 -19.58 -31.89
C VAL A 284 32.19 -19.70 -32.34
N GLY A 285 33.01 -20.26 -31.46
CA GLY A 285 34.37 -20.63 -31.74
C GLY A 285 34.48 -21.98 -32.46
N ARG A 286 35.72 -22.35 -32.71
CA ARG A 286 36.12 -23.61 -33.30
C ARG A 286 35.59 -24.80 -32.48
N GLY A 287 35.27 -25.93 -33.12
CA GLY A 287 34.61 -27.07 -32.49
C GLY A 287 33.18 -26.78 -32.02
N ARG A 288 32.55 -25.73 -32.57
CA ARG A 288 31.26 -25.17 -32.10
C ARG A 288 31.28 -24.75 -30.63
N HIS A 289 32.42 -24.31 -30.12
CA HIS A 289 32.53 -23.79 -28.76
C HIS A 289 31.82 -22.45 -28.62
N GLU A 290 30.59 -22.50 -28.12
CA GLU A 290 29.77 -21.32 -27.88
C GLU A 290 30.21 -20.57 -26.61
N VAL A 291 30.38 -19.26 -26.75
CA VAL A 291 30.66 -18.36 -25.63
C VAL A 291 29.63 -17.25 -25.62
N ARG A 292 29.00 -17.09 -24.45
CA ARG A 292 27.98 -16.06 -24.21
C ARG A 292 28.51 -14.97 -23.29
N SER A 293 28.08 -13.75 -23.54
CA SER A 293 28.27 -12.60 -22.68
C SER A 293 26.99 -11.75 -22.67
N LYS A 294 26.98 -10.66 -21.91
CA LYS A 294 25.87 -9.71 -21.85
C LYS A 294 26.40 -8.29 -21.87
N ALA A 295 25.72 -7.40 -22.58
CA ALA A 295 25.85 -5.96 -22.37
C ALA A 295 24.77 -5.53 -21.39
N ASP A 296 25.16 -5.03 -20.22
CA ASP A 296 24.25 -4.32 -19.33
C ASP A 296 24.20 -2.86 -19.80
N ILE A 297 23.04 -2.40 -20.29
CA ILE A 297 22.80 -1.06 -20.81
C ILE A 297 22.14 -0.21 -19.73
N PRO A 298 22.86 0.71 -19.06
CA PRO A 298 22.29 1.59 -18.06
C PRO A 298 21.33 2.59 -18.71
N ILE A 299 20.17 2.77 -18.08
CA ILE A 299 19.10 3.66 -18.53
C ILE A 299 18.88 4.72 -17.46
N THR A 300 19.11 5.97 -17.85
CA THR A 300 18.68 7.13 -17.09
C THR A 300 17.18 7.33 -17.34
N GLY A 301 16.39 7.20 -16.29
CA GLY A 301 14.94 7.37 -16.36
C GLY A 301 14.54 8.84 -16.34
N ILE A 302 13.37 9.17 -16.86
CA ILE A 302 12.77 10.51 -16.72
C ILE A 302 11.56 10.36 -15.80
N ILE A 303 11.50 11.18 -14.75
CA ILE A 303 10.47 11.10 -13.73
C ILE A 303 9.73 12.42 -13.66
N LEU A 304 8.40 12.34 -13.69
CA LEU A 304 7.49 13.45 -13.44
C LEU A 304 6.73 13.19 -12.14
N GLU A 305 6.99 14.04 -11.15
CA GLU A 305 6.24 14.05 -9.90
C GLU A 305 5.30 15.25 -9.85
N ALA A 306 4.05 15.04 -9.46
CA ALA A 306 3.08 16.10 -9.24
C ALA A 306 2.44 15.93 -7.86
N ARG A 307 2.59 16.92 -6.98
CA ARG A 307 2.11 16.84 -5.58
C ARG A 307 1.31 18.08 -5.18
N PRO A 308 0.06 17.95 -4.73
CA PRO A 308 -0.66 19.07 -4.16
C PRO A 308 -0.06 19.41 -2.78
N LYS A 309 -0.03 20.70 -2.46
CA LYS A 309 0.32 21.18 -1.11
C LYS A 309 -0.67 20.66 -0.08
N ASP A 310 -1.96 20.79 -0.38
CA ASP A 310 -3.07 20.31 0.43
C ASP A 310 -3.91 19.35 -0.42
N ALA A 311 -3.90 18.05 -0.07
CA ALA A 311 -4.65 17.01 -0.79
C ALA A 311 -6.17 17.04 -0.50
N GLN A 312 -6.60 17.79 0.51
CA GLN A 312 -8.00 18.01 0.86
C GLN A 312 -8.25 19.49 1.11
N ILE A 313 -9.23 20.06 0.41
CA ILE A 313 -9.60 21.47 0.51
C ILE A 313 -11.13 21.64 0.56
N PRO A 314 -11.66 22.72 1.17
CA PRO A 314 -13.08 23.00 1.12
C PRO A 314 -13.55 23.43 -0.27
N PRO A 315 -14.85 23.38 -0.58
CA PRO A 315 -15.40 24.01 -1.77
C PRO A 315 -14.97 25.47 -1.90
N ARG A 316 -14.65 25.92 -3.11
CA ARG A 316 -14.03 27.22 -3.42
C ARG A 316 -12.66 27.47 -2.77
N GLY A 317 -12.09 26.48 -2.08
CA GLY A 317 -10.73 26.51 -1.57
C GLY A 317 -9.71 26.47 -2.69
N ALA A 318 -8.45 26.79 -2.37
CA ALA A 318 -7.35 26.76 -3.32
C ALA A 318 -6.13 26.05 -2.72
N THR A 319 -5.38 25.33 -3.56
CA THR A 319 -4.08 24.73 -3.23
C THR A 319 -3.12 24.91 -4.40
N ASP A 320 -1.83 24.97 -4.09
CA ASP A 320 -0.79 24.88 -5.11
C ASP A 320 -0.49 23.39 -5.39
N ILE A 321 -0.07 23.08 -6.62
CA ILE A 321 0.40 21.77 -7.06
C ILE A 321 1.83 21.98 -7.56
N TYR A 322 2.78 21.29 -6.94
CA TYR A 322 4.18 21.32 -7.31
C TYR A 322 4.46 20.20 -8.30
N LEU A 323 4.94 20.58 -9.48
CA LEU A 323 5.41 19.68 -10.53
C LEU A 323 6.93 19.63 -10.49
N SER A 324 7.52 18.46 -10.61
CA SER A 324 8.97 18.27 -10.66
C SER A 324 9.31 17.26 -11.74
N LEU A 325 10.08 17.71 -12.73
CA LEU A 325 10.59 16.89 -13.82
C LEU A 325 12.11 16.78 -13.68
N PHE A 326 12.61 15.54 -13.63
CA PHE A 326 14.04 15.28 -13.49
C PHE A 326 14.42 13.96 -14.14
N GLU A 327 15.67 13.87 -14.57
CA GLU A 327 16.32 12.62 -14.87
C GLU A 327 16.73 11.92 -13.57
N LEU A 328 16.55 10.60 -13.53
CA LEU A 328 17.01 9.72 -12.47
C LEU A 328 18.07 8.79 -13.05
N ARG A 329 19.33 9.01 -12.66
CA ARG A 329 20.43 8.15 -13.07
C ARG A 329 20.36 6.77 -12.40
N PRO A 330 21.05 5.76 -12.95
CA PRO A 330 21.13 4.42 -12.35
C PRO A 330 21.68 4.38 -10.92
N ASP A 331 22.48 5.37 -10.52
CA ASP A 331 23.02 5.54 -9.15
C ASP A 331 22.05 6.24 -8.19
N GLY A 332 20.89 6.68 -8.68
CA GLY A 332 19.88 7.42 -7.92
C GLY A 332 20.07 8.94 -7.90
N GLU A 333 21.09 9.49 -8.58
CA GLU A 333 21.27 10.93 -8.70
C GLU A 333 20.10 11.55 -9.50
N LYS A 334 19.50 12.60 -8.96
CA LYS A 334 18.43 13.37 -9.62
C LYS A 334 19.02 14.60 -10.30
N ARG A 335 18.84 14.73 -11.61
CA ARG A 335 19.21 15.91 -12.39
C ARG A 335 17.96 16.63 -12.89
N PRO A 336 17.70 17.89 -12.50
CA PRO A 336 16.51 18.61 -12.92
C PRO A 336 16.48 18.82 -14.44
N LEU A 337 15.29 18.76 -15.03
CA LEU A 337 15.05 19.05 -16.45
C LEU A 337 14.36 20.41 -16.60
N ALA A 338 15.16 21.42 -16.92
CA ALA A 338 14.73 22.80 -17.11
C ALA A 338 14.22 23.06 -18.53
N ASP A 339 13.40 24.11 -18.67
CA ASP A 339 12.89 24.60 -19.96
C ASP A 339 12.11 23.52 -20.74
N ARG A 340 11.38 22.66 -20.01
CA ARG A 340 10.52 21.61 -20.57
C ARG A 340 9.05 21.95 -20.37
N THR A 341 8.26 21.80 -21.42
CA THR A 341 6.80 21.97 -21.38
C THR A 341 6.14 20.74 -20.75
N LEU A 342 5.24 20.95 -19.79
CA LEU A 342 4.38 19.92 -19.22
C LEU A 342 2.93 20.17 -19.63
N PHE A 343 2.24 19.17 -20.16
CA PHE A 343 0.85 19.30 -20.57
C PHE A 343 -0.09 19.01 -19.40
N VAL A 344 -1.03 19.91 -19.15
CA VAL A 344 -2.01 19.79 -18.06
C VAL A 344 -3.36 19.39 -18.64
N GLU A 345 -3.75 18.14 -18.41
CA GLU A 345 -5.04 17.60 -18.84
C GLU A 345 -6.05 17.63 -17.68
N LYS A 346 -7.21 18.25 -17.94
CA LYS A 346 -8.35 18.29 -17.01
C LYS A 346 -9.08 16.94 -17.01
N PHE A 347 -8.48 15.95 -16.37
CA PHE A 347 -9.01 14.59 -16.31
C PHE A 347 -10.01 14.43 -15.16
N ARG A 348 -11.33 14.40 -15.43
CA ARG A 348 -12.39 14.31 -14.40
C ARG A 348 -12.37 15.48 -13.41
N LEU A 349 -12.27 16.70 -13.95
CA LEU A 349 -12.52 17.91 -13.17
C LEU A 349 -13.98 18.34 -13.28
N SER A 350 -14.57 18.79 -12.17
CA SER A 350 -15.85 19.49 -12.19
C SER A 350 -15.77 20.77 -13.03
N GLY A 351 -16.85 21.13 -13.73
CA GLY A 351 -16.84 22.21 -14.73
C GLY A 351 -16.54 23.61 -14.18
N ASP A 352 -16.68 23.83 -12.88
CA ASP A 352 -16.44 25.06 -12.15
C ASP A 352 -15.04 25.14 -11.50
N VAL A 353 -14.25 24.06 -11.58
CA VAL A 353 -12.86 24.02 -11.13
C VAL A 353 -11.97 24.89 -12.03
N LYS A 354 -11.06 25.65 -11.42
CA LYS A 354 -10.07 26.47 -12.14
C LYS A 354 -8.66 25.97 -11.84
N VAL A 355 -7.89 25.79 -12.91
CA VAL A 355 -6.47 25.46 -12.85
C VAL A 355 -5.75 26.53 -13.65
N SER A 356 -4.73 27.15 -13.05
CA SER A 356 -3.92 28.19 -13.67
C SER A 356 -2.45 27.95 -13.38
N VAL A 357 -1.58 28.27 -14.33
CA VAL A 357 -0.12 28.13 -14.13
C VAL A 357 0.40 29.30 -13.30
N ALA A 358 1.20 28.99 -12.28
CA ALA A 358 1.92 29.97 -11.46
C ALA A 358 3.41 29.94 -11.85
N GLY A 359 3.76 30.57 -12.97
CA GLY A 359 5.12 30.56 -13.51
C GLY A 359 5.18 30.82 -15.02
N PRO A 360 6.35 30.57 -15.64
CA PRO A 360 6.49 30.64 -17.10
C PRO A 360 5.59 29.61 -17.79
N VAL A 361 5.07 30.02 -18.95
CA VAL A 361 4.24 29.19 -19.82
C VAL A 361 4.78 29.20 -21.24
N ASP A 362 4.46 28.17 -22.01
CA ASP A 362 4.70 28.14 -23.44
C ASP A 362 3.67 28.99 -24.22
N GLY A 363 3.72 28.95 -25.55
CA GLY A 363 2.79 29.68 -26.41
C GLY A 363 1.32 29.23 -26.29
N ASP A 364 1.07 28.03 -25.77
CA ASP A 364 -0.26 27.43 -25.61
C ASP A 364 -0.78 27.55 -24.16
N GLY A 365 -0.01 28.15 -23.26
CA GLY A 365 -0.37 28.36 -21.86
C GLY A 365 -0.04 27.17 -20.94
N ASN A 366 0.72 26.18 -21.41
CA ASN A 366 1.20 25.06 -20.60
C ASN A 366 2.37 25.49 -19.71
N PRO A 367 2.50 24.95 -18.48
CA PRO A 367 3.63 25.22 -17.61
C PRO A 367 4.97 24.77 -18.23
N VAL A 368 5.98 25.62 -18.07
CA VAL A 368 7.38 25.31 -18.41
C VAL A 368 8.20 25.16 -17.13
N THR A 369 9.03 24.13 -17.05
CA THR A 369 9.89 23.88 -15.88
C THR A 369 11.00 24.94 -15.76
N GLY A 370 11.24 25.41 -14.55
CA GLY A 370 12.34 26.33 -14.24
C GLY A 370 13.70 25.63 -14.18
N ALA A 371 14.74 26.38 -13.81
CA ALA A 371 16.12 25.88 -13.72
C ALA A 371 16.31 24.71 -12.72
N ASP A 372 15.42 24.58 -11.74
CA ASP A 372 15.38 23.48 -10.76
C ASP A 372 14.49 22.31 -11.22
N GLY A 373 14.01 22.33 -12.46
CA GLY A 373 13.12 21.30 -13.01
C GLY A 373 11.70 21.35 -12.47
N THR A 374 11.30 22.45 -11.80
CA THR A 374 9.99 22.56 -11.18
C THR A 374 9.05 23.51 -11.91
N ALA A 375 7.75 23.26 -11.78
CA ALA A 375 6.69 24.19 -12.19
C ALA A 375 5.57 24.15 -11.15
N VAL A 376 4.77 25.22 -11.05
CA VAL A 376 3.69 25.31 -10.07
C VAL A 376 2.37 25.56 -10.77
N LEU A 377 1.34 24.80 -10.40
CA LEU A 377 -0.04 25.07 -10.78
C LEU A 377 -0.80 25.56 -9.55
N LYS A 378 -1.74 26.47 -9.77
CA LYS A 378 -2.73 26.87 -8.78
C LYS A 378 -4.06 26.22 -9.10
N PHE A 379 -4.56 25.42 -8.17
CA PHE A 379 -5.85 24.75 -8.24
C PHE A 379 -6.87 25.48 -7.36
N VAL A 380 -8.07 25.72 -7.88
CA VAL A 380 -9.20 26.29 -7.15
C VAL A 380 -10.42 25.36 -7.33
N ALA A 381 -10.89 24.80 -6.22
CA ALA A 381 -12.03 23.88 -6.19
C ALA A 381 -13.33 24.54 -6.61
N GLY A 382 -14.24 23.74 -7.16
CA GLY A 382 -15.62 24.12 -7.44
C GLY A 382 -16.49 24.26 -6.17
N GLU A 383 -17.79 24.38 -6.37
CA GLU A 383 -18.80 24.52 -5.32
C GLU A 383 -19.25 23.18 -4.73
N LYS A 384 -19.07 22.09 -5.49
CA LYS A 384 -19.50 20.75 -5.11
C LYS A 384 -18.37 19.95 -4.47
N GLU A 385 -18.75 19.04 -3.59
CA GLU A 385 -17.83 18.04 -3.06
C GLU A 385 -17.54 16.97 -4.10
N GLY A 386 -16.34 16.38 -4.03
CA GLY A 386 -15.92 15.36 -4.97
C GLY A 386 -14.42 15.09 -4.91
N LEU A 387 -13.99 14.09 -5.66
CA LEU A 387 -12.58 13.83 -5.93
C LEU A 387 -12.23 14.43 -7.28
N GLU A 388 -11.39 15.45 -7.28
CA GLU A 388 -10.92 16.13 -8.48
C GLU A 388 -9.59 15.53 -8.90
N GLN A 389 -9.47 15.14 -10.17
CA GLN A 389 -8.25 14.53 -10.71
C GLN A 389 -7.62 15.43 -11.79
N LEU A 390 -6.30 15.51 -11.81
CA LEU A 390 -5.56 16.11 -12.91
C LEU A 390 -4.53 15.12 -13.42
N ARG A 391 -4.31 15.14 -14.74
CA ARG A 391 -3.26 14.35 -15.38
C ARG A 391 -2.24 15.31 -15.98
N ILE A 392 -0.99 15.15 -15.56
CA ILE A 392 0.14 15.94 -16.02
C ILE A 392 0.99 15.03 -16.91
N LEU A 393 1.36 15.52 -18.08
CA LEU A 393 2.06 14.74 -19.09
C LEU A 393 3.33 15.44 -19.54
N PHE A 394 4.40 14.66 -19.74
CA PHE A 394 5.59 15.10 -20.45
C PHE A 394 5.70 14.28 -21.74
N GLN A 395 5.52 14.95 -22.89
CA GLN A 395 5.35 14.32 -24.21
C GLN A 395 6.62 14.28 -25.07
N ASP A 396 7.75 14.80 -24.58
CA ASP A 396 9.03 14.77 -25.34
C ASP A 396 9.68 13.37 -25.35
N VAL A 397 8.96 12.37 -24.86
CA VAL A 397 9.36 10.97 -24.77
C VAL A 397 8.51 10.17 -25.76
N GLY A 398 9.03 9.95 -26.96
CA GLY A 398 8.36 9.15 -27.99
C GLY A 398 7.40 9.94 -28.89
N THR A 399 7.17 9.39 -30.09
CA THR A 399 6.48 10.07 -31.21
C THR A 399 4.97 10.26 -31.02
N GLY A 400 4.42 10.07 -29.82
CA GLY A 400 2.99 10.12 -29.59
C GLY A 400 2.54 10.17 -28.13
N TYR A 401 1.29 10.63 -27.95
CA TYR A 401 0.63 10.82 -26.65
C TYR A 401 0.54 9.57 -25.76
N GLN A 402 0.62 8.37 -26.34
CA GLN A 402 0.51 7.11 -25.59
C GLN A 402 1.78 6.76 -24.79
N ASP A 403 2.92 7.33 -25.18
CA ASP A 403 4.22 7.03 -24.58
C ASP A 403 4.67 8.14 -23.61
N ALA A 404 3.81 9.13 -23.39
CA ALA A 404 4.07 10.26 -22.52
C ALA A 404 4.21 9.83 -21.06
N ILE A 405 5.15 10.46 -20.36
CA ILE A 405 5.34 10.23 -18.93
C ILE A 405 4.24 10.96 -18.18
N GLU A 406 3.45 10.20 -17.40
CA GLU A 406 2.30 10.74 -16.69
C GLU A 406 2.48 10.81 -15.17
N SER A 407 1.91 11.85 -14.58
CA SER A 407 1.71 11.97 -13.14
C SER A 407 0.27 12.39 -12.87
N ARG A 408 -0.33 11.81 -11.82
CA ARG A 408 -1.72 12.06 -11.46
C ARG A 408 -1.77 12.81 -10.13
N VAL A 409 -2.62 13.83 -10.10
CA VAL A 409 -2.89 14.61 -8.89
C VAL A 409 -4.33 14.40 -8.51
N GLU A 410 -4.56 14.05 -7.25
CA GLU A 410 -5.90 13.87 -6.69
C GLU A 410 -6.11 14.87 -5.54
N ILE A 411 -7.22 15.60 -5.59
CA ILE A 411 -7.59 16.59 -4.59
C ILE A 411 -9.03 16.32 -4.14
N ALA A 412 -9.22 16.03 -2.86
CA ALA A 412 -10.53 15.82 -2.26
C ALA A 412 -11.16 17.15 -1.87
N VAL A 413 -12.28 17.49 -2.51
CA VAL A 413 -13.10 18.64 -2.14
C VAL A 413 -14.15 18.17 -1.14
N LYS A 414 -14.00 18.56 0.14
CA LYS A 414 -14.90 18.20 1.24
C LYS A 414 -15.25 19.42 2.06
N LYS A 415 -16.52 19.59 2.41
CA LYS A 415 -16.99 20.66 3.27
C LYS A 415 -16.49 20.46 4.69
N ASP A 416 -16.24 21.57 5.39
CA ASP A 416 -15.97 21.55 6.82
C ASP A 416 -17.24 21.08 7.57
N GLU A 417 -17.12 20.06 8.42
CA GLU A 417 -18.20 19.58 9.29
C GLU A 417 -17.88 19.89 10.77
N TYR A 418 -18.91 20.14 11.55
CA TYR A 418 -18.83 20.23 13.01
C TYR A 418 -19.64 19.12 13.64
N VAL A 419 -19.02 18.31 14.48
CA VAL A 419 -19.71 17.32 15.31
C VAL A 419 -19.75 17.82 16.74
N SER A 420 -20.95 18.11 17.23
CA SER A 420 -21.21 18.55 18.60
C SER A 420 -21.82 17.41 19.41
N THR A 421 -21.45 17.31 20.68
CA THR A 421 -21.90 16.27 21.60
C THR A 421 -22.29 16.91 22.94
N ILE A 422 -23.41 16.45 23.49
CA ILE A 422 -23.97 16.90 24.76
C ILE A 422 -24.14 15.67 25.65
N ASN A 423 -23.60 15.72 26.85
CA ASN A 423 -23.84 14.73 27.89
C ASN A 423 -24.35 15.45 29.14
N TRP A 424 -25.50 15.03 29.65
CA TRP A 424 -26.14 15.60 30.83
C TRP A 424 -26.51 14.48 31.80
N LYS A 425 -26.15 14.65 33.07
CA LYS A 425 -26.59 13.79 34.16
C LYS A 425 -27.10 14.67 35.29
N GLU A 426 -28.26 14.34 35.84
CA GLU A 426 -28.87 15.06 36.94
C GLU A 426 -29.57 14.09 37.90
N SER A 427 -29.56 14.43 39.18
CA SER A 427 -30.28 13.69 40.20
C SER A 427 -30.62 14.63 41.35
N GLY A 428 -31.73 14.40 42.03
CA GLY A 428 -32.09 15.20 43.18
C GLY A 428 -32.97 14.45 44.16
N THR A 429 -33.02 15.00 45.36
CA THR A 429 -33.84 14.53 46.48
C THR A 429 -34.66 15.68 47.03
N LEU A 430 -35.85 15.39 47.52
CA LEU A 430 -36.73 16.35 48.17
C LEU A 430 -37.46 15.62 49.30
N LEU A 431 -37.20 16.05 50.52
CA LEU A 431 -37.94 15.67 51.72
C LEU A 431 -38.77 16.89 52.14
N TYR A 432 -40.07 16.70 52.27
CA TYR A 432 -41.00 17.70 52.76
C TYR A 432 -41.80 17.08 53.89
N GLU A 433 -41.76 17.68 55.06
CA GLU A 433 -42.53 17.29 56.22
C GLU A 433 -43.34 18.51 56.68
N TYR A 434 -44.63 18.33 56.85
CA TYR A 434 -45.54 19.39 57.29
C TYR A 434 -46.44 18.84 58.37
N SER A 435 -46.58 19.57 59.47
CA SER A 435 -47.52 19.23 60.52
C SER A 435 -48.35 20.43 60.92
N PHE A 436 -49.65 20.22 61.11
CA PHE A 436 -50.58 21.21 61.61
C PHE A 436 -51.70 20.52 62.37
N GLN A 437 -51.80 20.76 63.68
CA GLN A 437 -52.76 20.08 64.55
C GLN A 437 -52.62 18.55 64.50
N ASP A 438 -53.64 17.86 63.99
CA ASP A 438 -53.68 16.43 63.77
C ASP A 438 -53.34 16.03 62.33
N GLN A 439 -53.07 17.00 61.44
CA GLN A 439 -52.61 16.75 60.09
C GLN A 439 -51.09 16.65 60.04
N TYR A 440 -50.59 15.63 59.36
CA TYR A 440 -49.18 15.43 59.06
C TYR A 440 -49.02 14.96 57.62
N ASP A 441 -48.18 15.64 56.85
CA ASP A 441 -47.87 15.32 55.45
C ASP A 441 -46.35 15.14 55.29
N LEU A 442 -45.94 13.99 54.77
CA LEU A 442 -44.58 13.68 54.39
C LEU A 442 -44.53 13.42 52.89
N ARG A 443 -43.54 14.00 52.22
CA ARG A 443 -43.21 13.71 50.82
C ARG A 443 -41.71 13.45 50.73
N ASP A 444 -41.34 12.28 50.26
CA ASP A 444 -39.97 11.90 49.98
C ASP A 444 -39.85 11.59 48.49
N TYR A 445 -39.02 12.34 47.78
CA TYR A 445 -38.92 12.30 46.33
C TYR A 445 -37.47 12.19 45.90
N HIS A 446 -37.17 11.16 45.12
CA HIS A 446 -35.87 10.95 44.50
C HIS A 446 -36.02 10.87 42.99
N TYR A 447 -35.19 11.57 42.24
CA TYR A 447 -35.17 11.45 40.78
C TYR A 447 -33.77 11.34 40.21
N THR A 448 -33.67 10.77 39.01
CA THR A 448 -32.46 10.71 38.20
C THR A 448 -32.83 10.95 36.73
N PHE A 449 -32.01 11.72 36.04
CA PHE A 449 -32.14 12.07 34.64
C PHE A 449 -30.79 11.98 33.93
N VAL A 450 -30.78 11.35 32.76
CA VAL A 450 -29.60 11.25 31.90
C VAL A 450 -30.01 11.56 30.47
N THR A 451 -29.26 12.40 29.77
CA THR A 451 -29.39 12.55 28.30
C THR A 451 -28.03 12.62 27.61
N SER A 452 -27.98 12.05 26.41
CA SER A 452 -26.85 12.11 25.50
C SER A 452 -27.35 12.51 24.13
N ALA A 453 -26.71 13.49 23.50
CA ALA A 453 -27.03 13.94 22.15
C ALA A 453 -25.76 14.15 21.32
N THR A 454 -25.85 13.84 20.03
CA THR A 454 -24.82 14.11 19.02
C THR A 454 -25.47 14.85 17.85
N THR A 455 -24.90 16.00 17.49
CA THR A 455 -25.37 16.85 16.40
C THR A 455 -24.26 17.02 15.37
N THR A 456 -24.51 16.62 14.14
CA THR A 456 -23.62 16.88 13.00
C THR A 456 -24.13 18.09 12.24
N LYS A 457 -23.27 19.08 12.04
CA LYS A 457 -23.57 20.33 11.33
C LYS A 457 -22.61 20.56 10.18
N GLU A 458 -23.17 20.72 8.99
CA GLU A 458 -22.39 21.19 7.84
C GLU A 458 -22.17 22.70 7.94
N LYS A 459 -20.92 23.17 7.86
CA LYS A 459 -20.58 24.59 8.05
C LYS A 459 -21.27 25.53 7.06
N ASN A 460 -21.42 25.10 5.80
CA ASN A 460 -21.84 25.98 4.71
C ASN A 460 -23.35 25.93 4.43
N SER A 461 -23.97 24.74 4.41
CA SER A 461 -25.43 24.63 4.25
C SER A 461 -26.20 24.98 5.51
N GLY A 462 -25.57 24.83 6.69
CA GLY A 462 -26.24 24.96 7.97
C GLY A 462 -27.23 23.83 8.27
N GLN A 463 -27.26 22.76 7.47
CA GLN A 463 -28.02 21.55 7.79
C GLN A 463 -27.46 20.90 9.05
N GLU A 464 -28.38 20.47 9.91
CA GLU A 464 -28.10 19.86 11.22
C GLU A 464 -28.90 18.57 11.34
N LEU A 465 -28.24 17.49 11.75
CA LEU A 465 -28.86 16.22 12.10
C LEU A 465 -28.47 15.89 13.54
N THR A 466 -29.46 15.53 14.35
CA THR A 466 -29.27 15.23 15.78
C THR A 466 -29.83 13.87 16.14
N ASP A 467 -28.97 13.07 16.77
CA ASP A 467 -29.34 11.84 17.47
C ASP A 467 -29.30 12.12 18.96
N ALA A 468 -30.36 11.78 19.69
CA ALA A 468 -30.39 11.95 21.13
C ALA A 468 -31.14 10.83 21.85
N SER A 469 -30.77 10.60 23.09
CA SER A 469 -31.45 9.66 23.99
C SER A 469 -31.58 10.28 25.38
N PHE A 470 -32.62 9.89 26.10
CA PHE A 470 -32.76 10.24 27.51
C PHE A 470 -33.37 9.10 28.33
N THR A 471 -33.08 9.13 29.63
CA THR A 471 -33.68 8.26 30.65
C THR A 471 -34.03 9.10 31.86
N TYR A 472 -35.21 8.87 32.43
CA TYR A 472 -35.71 9.51 33.63
C TYR A 472 -36.31 8.44 34.55
N THR A 473 -35.91 8.47 35.81
CA THR A 473 -36.47 7.61 36.85
C THR A 473 -36.79 8.42 38.08
N ASP A 474 -37.92 8.14 38.73
CA ASP A 474 -38.22 8.71 40.04
C ASP A 474 -38.86 7.71 40.99
N VAL A 475 -38.79 8.04 42.27
CA VAL A 475 -39.53 7.42 43.36
C VAL A 475 -40.12 8.55 44.20
N LEU A 476 -41.44 8.57 44.35
CA LEU A 476 -42.17 9.51 45.18
C LEU A 476 -42.95 8.73 46.23
N SER A 477 -42.59 8.91 47.49
CA SER A 477 -43.34 8.43 48.64
C SER A 477 -44.13 9.60 49.24
N LEU A 478 -45.44 9.43 49.40
CA LEU A 478 -46.32 10.37 50.08
C LEU A 478 -46.90 9.67 51.28
N TYR A 479 -46.88 10.31 52.44
CA TYR A 479 -47.64 9.88 53.60
C TYR A 479 -48.44 11.07 54.11
N SER A 480 -49.71 10.86 54.40
CA SER A 480 -50.59 11.89 54.94
C SER A 480 -51.44 11.26 56.04
N GLU A 481 -51.47 11.86 57.21
CA GLU A 481 -52.45 11.53 58.24
C GLU A 481 -53.17 12.80 58.69
N GLY A 482 -54.38 12.65 59.21
CA GLY A 482 -55.21 13.78 59.55
C GLY A 482 -56.61 13.38 59.91
N ARG A 483 -57.52 14.35 59.93
CA ARG A 483 -58.96 14.10 59.98
C ARG A 483 -59.61 14.55 58.68
N THR A 484 -60.44 13.68 58.13
CA THR A 484 -61.26 13.98 56.95
C THR A 484 -62.74 13.95 57.32
N MET A 485 -63.55 14.79 56.68
CA MET A 485 -65.01 14.76 56.87
C MET A 485 -65.58 13.59 56.07
N TYR A 486 -66.10 12.58 56.76
CA TYR A 486 -66.65 11.39 56.12
C TYR A 486 -68.17 11.55 55.97
N GLU A 487 -68.63 12.03 54.80
CA GLU A 487 -70.05 12.31 54.52
C GLU A 487 -70.96 11.07 54.54
N ALA A 488 -70.41 9.86 54.53
CA ALA A 488 -71.16 8.60 54.51
C ALA A 488 -70.90 7.73 55.75
N SER A 489 -70.75 8.32 56.93
CA SER A 489 -70.68 7.52 58.17
C SER A 489 -71.99 6.73 58.33
N PRO A 490 -71.95 5.38 58.38
CA PRO A 490 -73.14 4.56 58.60
C PRO A 490 -73.79 4.81 59.98
N LEU A 491 -73.17 5.64 60.82
CA LEU A 491 -73.65 6.06 62.15
C LEU A 491 -74.38 7.42 62.15
N GLY A 492 -74.58 8.06 60.98
CA GLY A 492 -75.47 9.22 60.87
C GLY A 492 -75.01 10.50 61.57
N GLY A 493 -73.70 10.69 61.79
CA GLY A 493 -73.13 11.90 62.39
C GLY A 493 -72.07 12.55 61.50
N SER A 494 -72.13 13.88 61.35
CA SER A 494 -71.13 14.73 60.68
C SER A 494 -69.87 14.91 61.54
N GLY A 495 -69.13 13.81 61.74
CA GLY A 495 -67.89 13.78 62.51
C GLY A 495 -66.66 13.62 61.61
N ALA A 496 -65.59 14.35 61.91
CA ALA A 496 -64.30 14.16 61.25
C ALA A 496 -63.66 12.84 61.73
N VAL A 497 -63.20 12.01 60.79
CA VAL A 497 -62.64 10.67 61.04
C VAL A 497 -61.14 10.72 60.81
N PRO A 498 -60.31 10.17 61.72
CA PRO A 498 -58.87 10.06 61.48
C PRO A 498 -58.56 9.15 60.30
N PHE A 499 -57.64 9.55 59.44
CA PHE A 499 -57.14 8.76 58.32
C PHE A 499 -55.60 8.71 58.31
N GLU A 500 -55.06 7.67 57.71
CA GLU A 500 -53.68 7.58 57.25
C GLU A 500 -53.70 7.16 55.78
N GLU A 501 -52.92 7.81 54.94
CA GLU A 501 -52.82 7.58 53.51
C GLU A 501 -51.34 7.49 53.14
N GLU A 502 -50.95 6.43 52.45
CA GLU A 502 -49.58 6.21 52.00
C GLU A 502 -49.60 5.91 50.49
N TRP A 503 -48.75 6.59 49.72
CA TRP A 503 -48.54 6.34 48.30
C TRP A 503 -47.07 6.17 48.01
N GLU A 504 -46.74 5.18 47.20
CA GLU A 504 -45.43 5.01 46.60
C GLU A 504 -45.60 4.98 45.07
N ILE A 505 -44.96 5.91 44.38
CA ILE A 505 -45.01 6.05 42.92
C ILE A 505 -43.59 5.90 42.39
N ARG A 506 -43.40 5.00 41.42
CA ARG A 506 -42.12 4.76 40.74
C ARG A 506 -42.27 4.97 39.25
N SER A 507 -41.59 5.97 38.69
CA SER A 507 -41.57 6.20 37.24
C SER A 507 -40.27 5.71 36.63
N ASN A 508 -40.37 5.09 35.45
CA ASN A 508 -39.23 4.80 34.58
C ASN A 508 -39.61 5.11 33.14
N VAL A 509 -38.92 6.07 32.55
CA VAL A 509 -39.27 6.70 31.28
C VAL A 509 -38.02 6.88 30.44
N GLN A 510 -38.08 6.50 29.16
CA GLN A 510 -36.97 6.67 28.22
C GLN A 510 -37.47 7.09 26.84
N GLY A 511 -36.61 7.74 26.07
CA GLY A 511 -36.91 8.14 24.70
C GLY A 511 -35.66 8.34 23.85
N THR A 512 -35.81 8.22 22.54
CA THR A 512 -34.75 8.36 21.55
C THR A 512 -35.25 9.13 20.33
N ILE A 513 -34.38 9.92 19.71
CA ILE A 513 -34.57 10.52 18.40
C ILE A 513 -33.34 10.23 17.53
N THR A 514 -33.57 10.07 16.23
CA THR A 514 -32.52 9.79 15.24
C THR A 514 -32.74 10.69 14.03
N ASP A 515 -31.67 11.23 13.47
CA ASP A 515 -31.67 12.11 12.29
C ASP A 515 -32.64 13.31 12.39
N HIS A 516 -32.88 13.79 13.60
CA HIS A 516 -33.83 14.88 13.81
C HIS A 516 -33.16 16.22 13.52
N GLN A 517 -33.81 17.06 12.72
CA GLN A 517 -33.36 18.44 12.52
C GLN A 517 -33.58 19.24 13.80
N SER A 518 -32.53 19.45 14.60
CA SER A 518 -32.56 20.37 15.73
C SER A 518 -32.34 21.78 15.22
N ILE A 519 -33.32 22.67 15.40
CA ILE A 519 -33.21 24.04 14.89
C ILE A 519 -32.26 24.83 15.81
N ASN A 520 -31.17 25.36 15.22
CA ASN A 520 -30.29 26.44 15.70
C ASN A 520 -29.13 26.10 16.65
N THR A 521 -28.16 25.28 16.22
CA THR A 521 -26.79 25.41 16.75
C THR A 521 -26.03 26.46 15.94
N VAL A 522 -26.24 27.75 16.19
CA VAL A 522 -25.43 28.80 15.52
C VAL A 522 -24.00 28.75 16.05
N LEU A 523 -23.17 27.87 15.47
CA LEU A 523 -21.73 27.80 15.72
C LEU A 523 -21.06 29.04 15.10
N LYS A 524 -21.05 30.13 15.85
CA LYS A 524 -20.25 31.31 15.50
C LYS A 524 -18.87 31.15 16.12
N GLU A 525 -17.89 30.87 15.27
CA GLU A 525 -16.49 30.97 15.66
C GLU A 525 -16.12 32.46 15.77
N ARG A 526 -15.83 32.93 16.99
CA ARG A 526 -15.35 34.28 17.26
C ARG A 526 -14.13 34.19 18.16
N LEU A 527 -12.99 34.74 17.73
CA LEU A 527 -11.81 34.92 18.59
C LEU A 527 -11.41 33.66 19.39
N SER A 528 -11.42 32.48 18.75
CA SER A 528 -11.08 31.17 19.35
C SER A 528 -12.14 30.54 20.27
N THR A 529 -13.35 31.11 20.36
CA THR A 529 -14.49 30.52 21.06
C THR A 529 -15.56 30.11 20.06
N LEU A 530 -16.28 29.03 20.42
CA LEU A 530 -17.44 28.55 19.67
C LEU A 530 -18.67 28.80 20.54
N GLU A 531 -19.61 29.63 20.08
CA GLU A 531 -20.85 29.87 20.81
C GLU A 531 -21.86 28.76 20.48
N ILE A 532 -22.33 28.03 21.51
CA ILE A 532 -23.49 27.15 21.39
C ILE A 532 -24.63 27.80 22.18
N PRO A 533 -25.66 28.35 21.49
CA PRO A 533 -26.84 28.83 22.18
C PRO A 533 -27.63 27.64 22.72
N VAL A 534 -27.61 27.46 24.04
CA VAL A 534 -28.50 26.51 24.74
C VAL A 534 -29.86 27.21 24.93
N THR A 535 -30.53 27.56 23.84
CA THR A 535 -31.87 28.18 23.89
C THR A 535 -32.95 27.12 24.07
N PRO A 536 -34.06 27.41 24.77
CA PRO A 536 -35.16 26.46 24.90
C PRO A 536 -35.86 26.28 23.54
N PHE A 537 -36.01 25.03 23.09
CA PHE A 537 -36.89 24.68 21.97
C PHE A 537 -37.68 23.41 22.30
N PRO A 538 -38.94 23.31 21.85
CA PRO A 538 -39.74 22.09 22.04
C PRO A 538 -39.26 21.02 21.06
N VAL A 539 -38.83 19.87 21.59
CA VAL A 539 -38.65 18.65 20.78
C VAL A 539 -39.65 17.61 21.28
N ALA A 540 -40.44 17.08 20.36
CA ALA A 540 -41.30 15.93 20.64
C ALA A 540 -40.42 14.68 20.67
N PHE A 541 -40.40 13.99 21.81
CA PHE A 541 -39.83 12.66 21.91
C PHE A 541 -40.96 11.64 21.91
N ASP A 542 -40.80 10.57 21.16
CA ASP A 542 -41.59 9.37 21.42
C ASP A 542 -41.03 8.72 22.68
N VAL A 543 -41.89 8.65 23.69
CA VAL A 543 -41.52 8.18 25.01
C VAL A 543 -42.11 6.80 25.23
N THR A 544 -41.28 5.91 25.78
CA THR A 544 -41.68 4.58 26.24
C THR A 544 -41.33 4.44 27.72
N GLY A 545 -42.22 3.85 28.50
CA GLY A 545 -41.97 3.68 29.93
C GLY A 545 -43.19 3.21 30.70
N SER A 546 -43.06 3.20 32.02
CA SER A 546 -44.15 2.88 32.94
C SER A 546 -44.05 3.66 34.23
N CYS A 547 -45.21 3.99 34.80
CA CYS A 547 -45.36 4.50 36.15
C CYS A 547 -46.11 3.46 36.98
N ASN A 548 -45.45 2.91 38.00
CA ASN A 548 -46.05 1.97 38.93
C ASN A 548 -46.48 2.74 40.19
N TYR A 549 -47.65 2.45 40.73
CA TYR A 549 -48.09 3.03 42.00
C TYR A 549 -48.62 1.97 42.95
N HIS A 550 -48.40 2.18 44.24
CA HIS A 550 -49.03 1.48 45.33
C HIS A 550 -49.58 2.52 46.30
N GLY A 551 -50.86 2.40 46.66
CA GLY A 551 -51.53 3.30 47.59
C GLY A 551 -52.23 2.51 48.68
N SER A 552 -52.23 3.01 49.91
CA SER A 552 -53.02 2.46 51.00
C SER A 552 -53.70 3.58 51.79
N LEU A 553 -54.95 3.35 52.19
CA LEU A 553 -55.76 4.28 52.97
C LEU A 553 -56.36 3.55 54.17
N LEU A 554 -56.07 4.02 55.38
CA LEU A 554 -56.61 3.49 56.62
C LEU A 554 -57.55 4.52 57.26
N LEU A 555 -58.84 4.20 57.38
CA LEU A 555 -59.83 5.01 58.09
C LEU A 555 -60.08 4.45 59.50
N LYS A 556 -59.86 5.23 60.56
CA LYS A 556 -59.99 4.78 61.95
C LYS A 556 -61.38 5.13 62.49
N THR A 557 -62.37 4.26 62.31
CA THR A 557 -63.74 4.44 62.86
C THR A 557 -64.03 3.48 64.02
N GLY A 558 -64.52 3.98 65.15
CA GLY A 558 -65.01 3.13 66.25
C GLY A 558 -63.97 2.18 66.90
N GLY A 559 -62.67 2.48 66.78
CA GLY A 559 -61.58 1.66 67.33
C GLY A 559 -61.09 0.53 66.43
N ALA A 560 -61.77 0.24 65.30
CA ALA A 560 -61.32 -0.72 64.28
C ALA A 560 -60.99 0.03 62.98
N GLY A 561 -59.76 -0.07 62.49
CA GLY A 561 -59.35 0.57 61.23
C GLY A 561 -59.88 -0.19 60.01
N GLN A 562 -60.44 0.53 59.03
CA GLN A 562 -60.74 0.00 57.70
C GLN A 562 -59.59 0.36 56.76
N LYS A 563 -58.84 -0.64 56.29
CA LYS A 563 -57.75 -0.46 55.32
C LYS A 563 -58.25 -0.76 53.91
N SER A 564 -57.98 0.14 52.97
CA SER A 564 -58.12 -0.06 51.52
C SER A 564 -56.75 0.02 50.89
N GLU A 565 -56.46 -0.85 49.91
CA GLU A 565 -55.20 -0.86 49.17
C GLU A 565 -55.49 -0.79 47.67
N THR A 566 -54.63 -0.09 46.93
CA THR A 566 -54.65 -0.01 45.48
C THR A 566 -53.24 -0.19 44.94
N ASN A 567 -53.12 -0.80 43.77
CA ASN A 567 -51.88 -0.87 43.02
C ASN A 567 -52.19 -0.85 41.52
N GLY A 568 -51.25 -0.33 40.74
CA GLY A 568 -51.42 -0.30 39.29
C GLY A 568 -50.17 0.13 38.55
N GLN A 569 -50.21 -0.06 37.24
CA GLN A 569 -49.18 0.36 36.30
C GLN A 569 -49.83 1.15 35.17
N VAL A 570 -49.29 2.33 34.88
CA VAL A 570 -49.69 3.17 33.75
C VAL A 570 -48.56 3.16 32.73
N ALA A 571 -48.84 2.69 31.52
CA ALA A 571 -47.88 2.76 30.41
C ALA A 571 -47.71 4.22 29.95
N ALA A 572 -46.45 4.65 29.81
CA ALA A 572 -46.09 5.92 29.20
C ALA A 572 -45.78 5.67 27.72
N THR A 573 -46.81 5.60 26.89
CA THR A 573 -46.68 5.55 25.41
C THR A 573 -47.40 6.75 24.80
N ARG A 574 -46.76 7.91 24.86
CA ARG A 574 -47.24 9.15 24.20
C ARG A 574 -46.03 9.94 23.72
N SER A 575 -46.17 10.67 22.63
CA SER A 575 -45.19 11.68 22.25
C SER A 575 -45.24 12.80 23.30
N VAL A 576 -44.17 12.93 24.08
CA VAL A 576 -44.04 14.00 25.07
C VAL A 576 -43.24 15.11 24.42
N THR A 577 -43.85 16.28 24.28
CA THR A 577 -43.09 17.49 23.95
C THR A 577 -42.40 17.94 25.23
N ILE A 578 -41.10 17.67 25.34
CA ILE A 578 -40.30 18.22 26.43
C ILE A 578 -39.96 19.66 26.00
N PRO A 579 -40.53 20.71 26.65
CA PRO A 579 -40.02 22.05 26.42
C PRO A 579 -38.55 22.02 26.86
N GLY A 580 -37.62 22.33 25.95
CA GLY A 580 -36.17 22.23 26.14
C GLY A 580 -35.57 23.18 27.18
N ARG A 581 -36.14 23.21 28.39
CA ARG A 581 -35.41 23.47 29.62
C ARG A 581 -34.82 22.13 30.07
N ALA A 582 -33.84 22.16 30.98
CA ALA A 582 -33.62 21.03 31.89
C ALA A 582 -35.00 20.42 32.24
N PRO A 583 -35.16 19.08 32.26
CA PRO A 583 -36.46 18.47 32.50
C PRO A 583 -37.08 19.16 33.71
N MET A 584 -38.15 19.92 33.45
CA MET A 584 -39.02 20.36 34.53
C MET A 584 -39.62 19.06 35.02
N THR A 585 -39.21 18.61 36.20
CA THR A 585 -39.85 17.50 36.93
C THR A 585 -41.35 17.77 36.91
N GLY A 586 -42.02 17.09 36.01
CA GLY A 586 -43.30 17.51 35.45
C GLY A 586 -43.94 16.33 34.75
N ILE A 587 -44.04 15.21 35.44
CA ILE A 587 -45.07 14.24 35.10
C ILE A 587 -46.40 14.88 35.53
N VAL A 588 -47.22 15.11 34.52
CA VAL A 588 -48.56 15.65 34.61
C VAL A 588 -49.40 14.77 35.54
N ALA A 589 -49.63 15.22 36.77
CA ALA A 589 -50.59 14.63 37.71
C ALA A 589 -52.06 14.89 37.30
N ASN A 590 -52.38 15.08 36.02
CA ASN A 590 -53.75 15.29 35.52
C ASN A 590 -54.49 14.00 35.17
N THR A 591 -54.26 12.89 35.89
CA THR A 591 -55.10 11.69 35.74
C THR A 591 -55.79 11.20 37.01
N LEU A 592 -55.91 12.05 38.04
CA LEU A 592 -56.92 11.81 39.08
C LEU A 592 -57.82 13.04 39.23
N SER A 593 -58.76 13.13 38.30
CA SER A 593 -59.92 14.00 38.41
C SER A 593 -60.96 13.38 39.36
N MET A 594 -61.19 14.06 40.48
CA MET A 594 -62.48 14.25 41.22
C MET A 594 -62.90 13.23 42.32
N PRO A 595 -63.71 13.65 43.33
CA PRO A 595 -64.52 14.88 43.40
C PRO A 595 -64.13 15.89 44.48
N SER A 596 -63.95 17.13 44.02
CA SER A 596 -64.18 18.33 44.84
C SER A 596 -65.69 18.56 44.98
N MET A 597 -66.18 18.75 46.20
CA MET A 597 -67.33 19.62 46.44
C MET A 597 -66.91 20.82 47.29
N ASP A 598 -67.15 21.99 46.68
CA ASP A 598 -67.47 23.31 47.20
C ASP A 598 -66.45 24.22 47.95
N ALA A 599 -66.47 25.48 47.49
CA ALA A 599 -65.62 26.65 47.84
C ALA A 599 -66.20 27.43 49.06
N PRO A 600 -65.57 28.48 49.67
CA PRO A 600 -64.91 29.64 49.01
C PRO A 600 -63.57 30.09 49.64
N ASP A 601 -62.96 31.06 48.95
CA ASP A 601 -61.61 31.59 49.09
C ASP A 601 -61.26 32.27 50.43
N TYR A 602 -59.95 32.30 50.69
CA TYR A 602 -59.20 32.98 51.77
C TYR A 602 -59.11 32.24 53.11
N GLY A 603 -58.28 31.19 53.12
CA GLY A 603 -57.80 30.55 54.36
C GLY A 603 -57.53 29.04 54.28
N THR A 604 -57.75 28.40 53.12
CA THR A 604 -57.81 26.94 53.00
C THR A 604 -56.65 26.35 52.20
N VAL A 605 -56.44 25.03 52.38
CA VAL A 605 -55.48 24.11 51.74
C VAL A 605 -55.21 24.40 50.26
N ARG A 606 -56.10 25.05 49.51
CA ARG A 606 -55.88 25.52 48.13
C ARG A 606 -54.78 26.58 47.97
N PHE A 607 -54.50 27.42 48.97
CA PHE A 607 -53.39 28.38 48.96
C PHE A 607 -52.04 27.67 49.14
N LEU A 608 -51.96 26.75 50.12
CA LEU A 608 -50.81 25.85 50.30
C LEU A 608 -50.65 24.91 49.09
N ARG A 609 -51.77 24.47 48.51
CA ARG A 609 -51.80 23.65 47.30
C ARG A 609 -51.34 24.46 46.08
N ARG A 610 -51.72 25.74 45.92
CA ARG A 610 -51.15 26.63 44.88
C ARG A 610 -49.64 26.85 45.04
N GLN A 611 -49.16 26.98 46.29
CA GLN A 611 -47.72 27.02 46.58
C GLN A 611 -47.04 25.66 46.30
N SER A 612 -47.78 24.54 46.39
CA SER A 612 -47.31 23.19 46.03
C SER A 612 -47.53 22.79 44.56
N GLU A 613 -48.38 23.52 43.81
CA GLU A 613 -48.90 23.09 42.51
C GLU A 613 -48.01 23.47 41.34
N THR A 614 -46.98 24.29 41.54
CA THR A 614 -45.94 24.37 40.53
C THR A 614 -44.55 24.26 41.16
N VAL A 615 -44.07 23.03 41.22
CA VAL A 615 -42.63 22.71 41.26
C VAL A 615 -41.86 23.57 40.21
N THR A 616 -42.52 23.96 39.12
CA THR A 616 -42.04 24.93 38.12
C THR A 616 -41.65 26.31 38.67
N GLU A 617 -42.36 26.87 39.66
CA GLU A 617 -41.99 28.15 40.31
C GLU A 617 -40.91 27.96 41.37
N GLN A 618 -40.93 26.87 42.13
CA GLN A 618 -39.88 26.55 43.12
C GLN A 618 -38.52 26.25 42.44
N MET A 619 -38.54 25.51 41.32
CA MET A 619 -37.37 25.26 40.47
C MET A 619 -36.98 26.47 39.60
N SER A 620 -37.79 27.54 39.59
CA SER A 620 -37.44 28.74 38.84
C SER A 620 -36.26 29.51 39.45
N GLY A 621 -35.93 29.25 40.73
CA GLY A 621 -34.69 29.70 41.37
C GLY A 621 -33.41 29.05 40.80
N LEU A 622 -33.55 27.88 40.15
CA LEU A 622 -32.46 27.19 39.44
C LEU A 622 -32.31 27.63 37.98
N LYS A 623 -33.07 28.66 37.55
CA LYS A 623 -32.79 29.38 36.32
C LYS A 623 -31.46 30.09 36.53
N ASP A 624 -30.37 29.48 36.07
CA ASP A 624 -29.17 30.26 35.77
C ASP A 624 -29.30 30.80 34.33
N PRO A 625 -29.76 32.05 34.12
CA PRO A 625 -29.80 32.67 32.81
C PRO A 625 -28.40 32.86 32.20
N LYS A 626 -27.32 32.54 32.93
CA LYS A 626 -25.92 32.63 32.48
C LYS A 626 -25.38 31.32 31.91
N ILE A 627 -26.20 30.26 31.77
CA ILE A 627 -25.81 29.06 31.00
C ILE A 627 -25.91 29.37 29.50
N SER A 628 -25.15 30.37 29.03
CA SER A 628 -24.72 30.46 27.63
C SER A 628 -23.35 29.78 27.53
N GLY A 629 -23.29 28.73 26.71
CA GLY A 629 -22.12 27.87 26.58
C GLY A 629 -21.13 28.44 25.58
N MET A 630 -20.34 29.45 25.95
CA MET A 630 -19.09 29.69 25.19
C MET A 630 -18.18 28.48 25.40
N LEU A 631 -17.98 27.68 24.36
CA LEU A 631 -17.01 26.60 24.38
C LEU A 631 -15.60 27.17 24.25
N VAL A 632 -14.69 26.65 25.05
CA VAL A 632 -13.27 27.03 25.02
C VAL A 632 -12.53 26.01 24.16
N LYS A 633 -11.62 26.47 23.31
CA LYS A 633 -10.77 25.58 22.52
C LYS A 633 -9.83 24.80 23.44
N THR A 634 -10.02 23.47 23.54
CA THR A 634 -9.21 22.57 24.37
C THR A 634 -8.21 21.74 23.57
N GLY A 635 -8.29 21.78 22.22
CA GLY A 635 -7.34 21.09 21.34
C GLY A 635 -7.34 21.62 19.91
N LYS A 636 -6.59 20.95 19.01
CA LYS A 636 -6.66 21.22 17.57
C LYS A 636 -8.07 20.85 17.11
N ASN A 637 -8.85 21.86 16.74
CA ASN A 637 -10.24 21.73 16.29
C ASN A 637 -11.25 21.19 17.34
N VAL A 638 -10.89 21.17 18.63
CA VAL A 638 -11.79 20.71 19.71
C VAL A 638 -12.15 21.89 20.60
N TYR A 639 -13.44 22.08 20.83
CA TYR A 639 -14.02 23.10 21.70
C TYR A 639 -14.88 22.42 22.76
N GLU A 640 -14.69 22.75 24.03
CA GLU A 640 -15.34 22.03 25.12
C GLU A 640 -15.68 22.95 26.30
N LYS A 641 -16.77 22.63 26.99
CA LYS A 641 -17.15 23.21 28.27
C LYS A 641 -17.77 22.12 29.15
N ARG A 642 -17.26 22.01 30.37
CA ARG A 642 -17.81 21.13 31.41
C ARG A 642 -18.19 21.96 32.61
N TRP A 643 -19.32 21.67 33.22
CA TRP A 643 -19.69 22.26 34.49
C TRP A 643 -20.51 21.28 35.33
N SER A 644 -20.40 21.47 36.64
CA SER A 644 -21.13 20.72 37.65
C SER A 644 -21.81 21.73 38.58
N VAL A 645 -23.09 21.54 38.86
CA VAL A 645 -23.84 22.32 39.84
C VAL A 645 -24.30 21.37 40.93
N ARG A 646 -24.11 21.78 42.18
CA ARG A 646 -24.66 21.11 43.35
C ARG A 646 -25.32 22.18 44.19
N ASP A 647 -26.52 21.90 44.66
CA ASP A 647 -27.24 22.80 45.55
C ASP A 647 -27.96 21.97 46.61
N SER A 648 -28.16 22.60 47.75
CA SER A 648 -28.89 22.04 48.87
C SER A 648 -29.65 23.15 49.56
N ASN A 649 -30.96 23.01 49.68
CA ASN A 649 -31.79 23.95 50.41
C ASN A 649 -32.44 23.24 51.59
N GLU A 650 -32.31 23.82 52.76
CA GLU A 650 -32.93 23.35 54.00
C GLU A 650 -33.77 24.49 54.58
N TYR A 651 -35.01 24.20 54.95
CA TYR A 651 -35.89 25.09 55.68
C TYR A 651 -36.49 24.31 56.83
N HIS A 652 -36.27 24.81 58.04
CA HIS A 652 -36.88 24.29 59.26
C HIS A 652 -37.57 25.47 59.95
N GLY A 653 -38.90 25.46 59.97
CA GLY A 653 -39.62 26.63 60.40
C GLY A 653 -41.02 26.36 60.92
N GLN A 654 -41.36 27.10 61.97
CA GLN A 654 -42.74 27.28 62.39
C GLN A 654 -43.38 28.32 61.47
N LEU A 655 -44.43 27.95 60.74
CA LEU A 655 -45.08 28.83 59.76
C LEU A 655 -45.92 29.90 60.47
N PHE A 656 -46.71 29.48 61.48
CA PHE A 656 -47.48 30.39 62.34
C PHE A 656 -47.94 29.69 63.63
N THR A 657 -48.26 30.49 64.65
CA THR A 657 -48.92 30.06 65.89
C THR A 657 -50.14 30.93 66.17
N PHE A 658 -51.31 30.34 66.38
CA PHE A 658 -52.52 31.08 66.77
C PHE A 658 -53.38 30.24 67.72
N TYR A 659 -53.67 30.74 68.93
CA TYR A 659 -54.59 30.13 69.91
C TYR A 659 -54.50 28.59 69.99
N GLU A 660 -53.33 28.08 70.41
CA GLU A 660 -53.01 26.65 70.61
C GLU A 660 -52.72 25.83 69.34
N TYR A 661 -52.76 26.45 68.16
CA TYR A 661 -52.39 25.78 66.91
C TYR A 661 -50.97 26.11 66.47
N GLU A 662 -50.19 25.08 66.17
CA GLU A 662 -48.82 25.17 65.67
C GLU A 662 -48.73 24.51 64.30
N ALA A 663 -48.23 25.26 63.31
CA ALA A 663 -47.89 24.75 61.98
C ALA A 663 -46.37 24.68 61.84
N ARG A 664 -45.82 23.50 61.53
CA ARG A 664 -44.40 23.31 61.23
C ARG A 664 -44.21 22.80 59.82
N MET A 665 -43.13 23.24 59.18
CA MET A 665 -42.70 22.77 57.89
C MET A 665 -41.18 22.57 57.90
N ASP A 666 -40.77 21.36 57.58
CA ASP A 666 -39.39 21.00 57.30
C ASP A 666 -39.28 20.63 55.81
N LEU A 667 -38.31 21.22 55.14
CA LEU A 667 -38.07 21.04 53.72
C LEU A 667 -36.57 20.89 53.51
N GLU A 668 -36.14 19.71 53.08
CA GLU A 668 -34.78 19.45 52.67
C GLU A 668 -34.78 19.09 51.19
N SER A 669 -33.92 19.73 50.41
CA SER A 669 -33.77 19.37 49.00
C SER A 669 -32.30 19.39 48.63
N THR A 670 -31.89 18.43 47.82
CA THR A 670 -30.56 18.41 47.23
C THR A 670 -30.67 18.13 45.74
N PHE A 671 -29.80 18.72 44.93
CA PHE A 671 -29.63 18.27 43.56
C PHE A 671 -28.18 18.34 43.12
N THR A 672 -27.84 17.47 42.18
CA THR A 672 -26.55 17.44 41.49
C THR A 672 -26.81 17.40 39.99
N ARG A 673 -26.08 18.21 39.23
CA ARG A 673 -26.14 18.29 37.77
C ARG A 673 -24.74 18.34 37.19
N ASP A 674 -24.42 17.45 36.27
CA ASP A 674 -23.18 17.41 35.51
C ASP A 674 -23.49 17.53 34.01
N VAL A 675 -22.87 18.51 33.34
CA VAL A 675 -23.06 18.74 31.90
C VAL A 675 -21.72 18.89 31.19
N THR A 676 -21.58 18.20 30.05
CA THR A 676 -20.45 18.32 29.12
C THR A 676 -20.96 18.67 27.73
N LEU A 677 -20.45 19.76 27.17
CA LEU A 677 -20.64 20.17 25.78
C LEU A 677 -19.30 20.09 25.07
N ARG A 678 -19.23 19.39 23.93
CA ARG A 678 -18.01 19.26 23.14
C ARG A 678 -18.31 19.34 21.65
N ALA A 679 -17.59 20.19 20.93
CA ALA A 679 -17.66 20.32 19.46
C ALA A 679 -16.29 20.05 18.82
N VAL A 680 -16.29 19.31 17.71
CA VAL A 680 -15.11 18.96 16.92
C VAL A 680 -15.30 19.43 15.49
N LYS A 681 -14.35 20.22 14.98
CA LYS A 681 -14.29 20.58 13.56
C LYS A 681 -13.53 19.50 12.79
N GLN A 682 -14.22 18.79 11.91
CA GLN A 682 -13.67 17.70 11.09
C GLN A 682 -13.11 18.23 9.77
#